data_AF-A0ABD0LZD0-F1
#
_entry.id   AF-A0ABD0LZD0-F1
#
_cell.length_a   1.000
_cell.length_b   1.000
_cell.length_c   1.000
_cell.angle_alpha   90.00
_cell.angle_beta   90.00
_cell.angle_gamma   90.00
#
_symmetry.space_group_name_H-M   'P 1'
#
loop_
_entity.id
_entity.type
_entity.pdbx_description
1 polymer ?
#
loop_
_entity_poly.entity_id
_entity_poly.type
_entity_poly.pdbx_seq_one_letter_code
_entity_poly.pdbx_strand_id
1 'polypeptide(L)'
;MAADEWRQCVDWLVQCQILPSDHKATKRDATAFDLAQALRDGVLICHLLNQLCPGSVDTKDFSPRPQMSQFLCMKNIRTFLQTCSKVFHLREIDLFQPHDLFDVKDFRKLHFPFSSRAFGPYGGSRESSDHPYYNDLERLATGFPPDTKGKHYDDDDEDIYGNLQELAIENDLEDQEDIYDTVYQEDDEKIYDDLCYRPSSKRQSMAPHQEPKTKRDHCIKELIDTEKNYVDVLQMIVTHFIKPLRGIIPSTEFDVIFAHIEPLLEVHKVFSAELTKAVSTGKPRLADVFINSKTKLLLYGDFCSNLPHAQAHIDELCQNDSVRGKIQECERKANEGKFRLRDLLHVPMQRVLKYHLLMRELIKNTDRSHDERQELEMALEAMQDLSLYVNEVKRDHEALQLIEEIQDSINDLKMPANTSLKDYGRFQKDGELKVLSHMDSRVRNRHIFLFDKVMLMCKARGETYSFKDAIVLGEYKTDDSAGPNDKKGEKWNYPFIMVKHDKRMAFTFFAKTEDQRQKWIEAIALALDNTQPAAAGGLRNYIMHTFEKPKECDVCGKLLRDKYLSMYKQSYLDMISLYSFRGIFFQGYLCQVSKGKAVQPYKGSPPPPSSMRPALMFDKDDVIDVVSQADKDWWKGRRQGEEGWFPSRCVNIFRITRKESYLHVHNTGFLTNGDSSPQTLGGAAALPPPAPHSVRKGPDYVNDPNSLSAESWYVGEMERPAAQKQLDACPDGTFLIRCSTNPARRGELSLSI
;
A
#
# COMPACT_ATOMS: atom_id res chain seq x y z
N MET A 1 -18.54 18.67 -35.86
CA MET A 1 -17.88 18.91 -34.56
C MET A 1 -17.87 17.60 -33.81
N ALA A 2 -16.85 16.78 -34.10
CA ALA A 2 -16.41 15.66 -33.28
C ALA A 2 -15.92 16.21 -31.93
N ALA A 3 -16.83 16.78 -31.14
CA ALA A 3 -16.63 16.99 -29.72
C ALA A 3 -16.60 15.59 -29.10
N ASP A 4 -15.43 14.98 -29.24
CA ASP A 4 -14.80 13.95 -28.44
C ASP A 4 -15.69 12.76 -28.08
N GLU A 5 -15.76 11.75 -28.96
CA GLU A 5 -16.28 10.41 -28.64
C GLU A 5 -15.69 9.86 -27.32
N TRP A 6 -14.42 10.17 -27.04
CA TRP A 6 -13.78 9.83 -25.78
C TRP A 6 -14.38 10.55 -24.57
N ARG A 7 -14.87 11.79 -24.69
CA ARG A 7 -15.58 12.50 -23.60
C ARG A 7 -16.91 11.84 -23.30
N GLN A 8 -17.61 11.40 -24.32
CA GLN A 8 -18.87 10.72 -24.11
C GLN A 8 -18.66 9.29 -23.55
N CYS A 9 -17.53 8.65 -23.85
CA CYS A 9 -17.06 7.46 -23.13
C CYS A 9 -16.77 7.77 -21.64
N VAL A 10 -16.12 8.89 -21.33
CA VAL A 10 -15.91 9.34 -19.93
C VAL A 10 -17.26 9.50 -19.22
N ASP A 11 -18.21 10.21 -19.83
CA ASP A 11 -19.54 10.44 -19.24
C ASP A 11 -20.28 9.11 -18.97
N TRP A 12 -20.17 8.14 -19.88
CA TRP A 12 -20.75 6.81 -19.69
C TRP A 12 -20.06 6.03 -18.56
N LEU A 13 -18.73 6.07 -18.46
CA LEU A 13 -18.01 5.44 -17.34
C LEU A 13 -18.36 6.05 -15.99
N VAL A 14 -18.60 7.36 -15.92
CA VAL A 14 -19.10 8.03 -14.70
C VAL A 14 -20.53 7.56 -14.38
N GLN A 15 -21.40 7.42 -15.37
CA GLN A 15 -22.77 6.89 -15.18
C GLN A 15 -22.78 5.43 -14.69
N CYS A 16 -21.85 4.62 -15.18
CA CYS A 16 -21.62 3.25 -14.72
C CYS A 16 -20.90 3.16 -13.37
N GLN A 17 -20.63 4.30 -12.70
CA GLN A 17 -19.90 4.37 -11.43
C GLN A 17 -18.48 3.78 -11.47
N ILE A 18 -17.86 3.75 -12.65
CA ILE A 18 -16.49 3.25 -12.84
C ILE A 18 -15.47 4.35 -12.61
N LEU A 19 -15.75 5.56 -13.09
CA LEU A 19 -14.84 6.69 -13.00
C LEU A 19 -15.41 7.75 -12.04
N PRO A 20 -14.67 8.20 -11.01
CA PRO A 20 -15.14 9.22 -10.09
C PRO A 20 -15.45 10.55 -10.80
N SER A 21 -16.50 11.24 -10.36
CA SER A 21 -16.94 12.49 -10.99
C SER A 21 -15.91 13.64 -10.94
N ASP A 22 -14.98 13.58 -9.99
CA ASP A 22 -13.89 14.54 -9.77
C ASP A 22 -12.54 14.10 -10.36
N HIS A 23 -12.51 12.96 -11.07
CA HIS A 23 -11.30 12.42 -11.69
C HIS A 23 -10.72 13.35 -12.77
N LYS A 24 -9.40 13.28 -13.03
CA LYS A 24 -8.73 14.14 -14.02
C LYS A 24 -9.37 14.06 -15.41
N ALA A 25 -9.79 12.87 -15.84
CA ALA A 25 -10.42 12.64 -17.14
C ALA A 25 -11.82 13.29 -17.29
N THR A 26 -12.48 13.70 -16.19
CA THR A 26 -13.78 14.42 -16.24
C THR A 26 -13.63 15.93 -16.35
N LYS A 27 -12.41 16.46 -16.22
CA LYS A 27 -12.16 17.90 -16.27
C LYS A 27 -12.36 18.46 -17.67
N ARG A 28 -12.68 19.76 -17.75
CA ARG A 28 -12.95 20.45 -19.03
C ARG A 28 -11.71 20.49 -19.93
N ASP A 29 -10.54 20.66 -19.34
CA ASP A 29 -9.22 20.69 -19.96
C ASP A 29 -8.61 19.29 -20.18
N ALA A 30 -9.33 18.22 -19.83
CA ALA A 30 -8.88 16.85 -20.05
C ALA A 30 -8.73 16.54 -21.55
N THR A 31 -7.85 15.57 -21.83
CA THR A 31 -7.51 15.07 -23.16
C THR A 31 -7.85 13.58 -23.27
N ALA A 32 -7.91 13.05 -24.50
CA ALA A 32 -8.08 11.61 -24.73
C ALA A 32 -6.99 10.77 -24.04
N PHE A 33 -5.81 11.36 -23.82
CA PHE A 33 -4.72 10.73 -23.07
C PHE A 33 -5.08 10.46 -21.61
N ASP A 34 -5.82 11.35 -20.95
CA ASP A 34 -6.21 11.19 -19.55
C ASP A 34 -7.19 10.02 -19.37
N LEU A 35 -8.09 9.81 -20.34
CA LEU A 35 -8.93 8.61 -20.38
C LEU A 35 -8.10 7.36 -20.69
N ALA A 36 -7.22 7.43 -21.68
CA ALA A 36 -6.37 6.29 -22.03
C ALA A 36 -5.52 5.84 -20.85
N GLN A 37 -4.97 6.78 -20.08
CA GLN A 37 -4.20 6.52 -18.87
C GLN A 37 -5.05 5.80 -17.80
N ALA A 38 -6.28 6.25 -17.56
CA ALA A 38 -7.18 5.64 -16.59
C ALA A 38 -7.56 4.18 -16.91
N LEU A 39 -7.63 3.82 -18.21
CA LEU A 39 -8.01 2.47 -18.65
C LEU A 39 -6.81 1.55 -18.94
N ARG A 40 -5.59 2.11 -19.00
CA ARG A 40 -4.38 1.48 -19.55
C ARG A 40 -3.98 0.17 -18.88
N ASP A 41 -4.32 0.00 -17.61
CA ASP A 41 -3.93 -1.13 -16.79
C ASP A 41 -4.95 -2.27 -16.75
N GLY A 42 -6.11 -2.07 -17.41
CA GLY A 42 -7.17 -3.04 -17.53
C GLY A 42 -8.07 -3.20 -16.29
N VAL A 43 -7.83 -2.49 -15.18
CA VAL A 43 -8.59 -2.70 -13.92
C VAL A 43 -10.01 -2.16 -14.05
N LEU A 44 -10.16 -0.89 -14.46
CA LEU A 44 -11.47 -0.24 -14.58
C LEU A 44 -12.36 -0.92 -15.62
N ILE A 45 -11.78 -1.40 -16.72
CA ILE A 45 -12.54 -2.10 -17.77
C ILE A 45 -13.00 -3.49 -17.32
N CYS A 46 -12.22 -4.21 -16.49
CA CYS A 46 -12.68 -5.45 -15.86
C CYS A 46 -13.81 -5.19 -14.86
N HIS A 47 -13.69 -4.12 -14.06
CA HIS A 47 -14.74 -3.74 -13.12
C HIS A 47 -16.04 -3.35 -13.83
N LEU A 48 -15.95 -2.65 -14.96
CA LEU A 48 -17.10 -2.32 -15.80
C LEU A 48 -17.88 -3.56 -16.23
N LEU A 49 -17.21 -4.65 -16.62
CA LEU A 49 -17.92 -5.88 -17.00
C LEU A 49 -18.71 -6.45 -15.82
N ASN A 50 -18.17 -6.38 -14.59
CA ASN A 50 -18.89 -6.79 -13.39
C ASN A 50 -20.05 -5.85 -13.01
N GLN A 51 -19.96 -4.55 -13.30
CA GLN A 51 -21.09 -3.62 -13.16
C GLN A 51 -22.20 -3.90 -14.18
N LEU A 52 -21.83 -4.25 -15.42
CA LEU A 52 -22.79 -4.59 -16.48
C LEU A 52 -23.41 -5.98 -16.30
N CYS A 53 -22.61 -6.94 -15.84
CA CYS A 53 -23.02 -8.31 -15.57
C CYS A 53 -22.29 -8.83 -14.33
N PRO A 54 -22.95 -8.81 -13.15
CA PRO A 54 -22.33 -9.26 -11.91
C PRO A 54 -21.77 -10.68 -11.99
N GLY A 55 -20.48 -10.84 -11.67
CA GLY A 55 -19.80 -12.14 -11.70
C GLY A 55 -19.30 -12.56 -13.08
N SER A 56 -19.29 -11.67 -14.07
CA SER A 56 -18.75 -11.95 -15.41
C SER A 56 -17.22 -12.01 -15.45
N VAL A 57 -16.54 -11.33 -14.52
CA VAL A 57 -15.08 -11.40 -14.33
C VAL A 57 -14.81 -11.84 -12.89
N ASP A 58 -14.10 -12.96 -12.72
CA ASP A 58 -13.65 -13.40 -11.39
C ASP A 58 -12.53 -12.46 -10.90
N THR A 59 -12.55 -12.09 -9.62
CA THR A 59 -11.48 -11.27 -9.01
C THR A 59 -10.13 -11.96 -8.99
N LYS A 60 -10.06 -13.28 -9.24
CA LYS A 60 -8.82 -14.03 -9.44
C LYS A 60 -8.21 -13.84 -10.84
N ASP A 61 -9.04 -13.53 -11.83
CA ASP A 61 -8.62 -13.51 -13.23
C ASP A 61 -7.90 -12.21 -13.62
N PHE A 62 -7.90 -11.20 -12.74
CA PHE A 62 -7.20 -9.94 -12.95
C PHE A 62 -6.58 -9.42 -11.65
N SER A 63 -5.52 -8.61 -11.76
CA SER A 63 -4.87 -7.96 -10.63
C SER A 63 -5.48 -6.57 -10.40
N PRO A 64 -6.01 -6.28 -9.20
CA PRO A 64 -6.64 -4.99 -8.90
C PRO A 64 -5.63 -3.85 -8.71
N ARG A 65 -4.36 -4.18 -8.47
CA ARG A 65 -3.27 -3.23 -8.28
C ARG A 65 -2.06 -3.67 -9.09
N PRO A 66 -2.07 -3.47 -10.41
CA PRO A 66 -1.03 -3.96 -11.29
C PRO A 66 0.29 -3.16 -11.19
N GLN A 67 0.30 -1.99 -10.55
CA GLN A 67 1.48 -1.11 -10.38
C GLN A 67 2.26 -0.88 -11.68
N MET A 68 1.50 -0.77 -12.78
CA MET A 68 2.02 -0.65 -14.15
C MET A 68 2.99 -1.76 -14.58
N SER A 69 2.98 -2.93 -13.91
CA SER A 69 3.63 -4.14 -14.40
C SER A 69 3.03 -4.51 -15.75
N GLN A 70 3.86 -4.59 -16.78
CA GLN A 70 3.40 -4.93 -18.12
C GLN A 70 2.74 -6.32 -18.11
N PHE A 71 3.30 -7.28 -17.38
CA PHE A 71 2.71 -8.61 -17.20
C PHE A 71 1.28 -8.56 -16.65
N LEU A 72 1.07 -7.83 -15.54
CA LEU A 72 -0.23 -7.73 -14.88
C LEU A 72 -1.25 -6.92 -15.70
N CYS A 73 -0.86 -5.77 -16.23
CA CYS A 73 -1.74 -4.97 -17.09
C CYS A 73 -2.17 -5.76 -18.33
N MET A 74 -1.24 -6.51 -18.95
CA MET A 74 -1.56 -7.39 -20.06
C MET A 74 -2.54 -8.51 -19.68
N LYS A 75 -2.38 -9.12 -18.49
CA LYS A 75 -3.32 -10.12 -17.97
C LYS A 75 -4.72 -9.51 -17.86
N ASN A 76 -4.86 -8.37 -17.18
CA ASN A 76 -6.13 -7.68 -16.99
C ASN A 76 -6.83 -7.36 -18.31
N ILE A 77 -6.11 -6.77 -19.27
CA ILE A 77 -6.67 -6.42 -20.58
C ILE A 77 -7.12 -7.67 -21.34
N ARG A 78 -6.35 -8.77 -21.28
CA ARG A 78 -6.77 -10.04 -21.90
C ARG A 78 -8.00 -10.62 -21.23
N THR A 79 -8.08 -10.58 -19.90
CA THR A 79 -9.26 -11.02 -19.15
C THR A 79 -10.51 -10.27 -19.60
N PHE A 80 -10.43 -8.94 -19.70
CA PHE A 80 -11.50 -8.12 -20.27
C PHE A 80 -11.92 -8.59 -21.67
N LEU A 81 -10.98 -8.73 -22.61
CA LEU A 81 -11.26 -9.13 -23.99
C LEU A 81 -11.86 -10.55 -24.08
N GLN A 82 -11.35 -11.48 -23.28
CA GLN A 82 -11.86 -12.85 -23.21
C GLN A 82 -13.28 -12.89 -22.66
N THR A 83 -13.58 -12.12 -21.61
CA THR A 83 -14.93 -12.02 -21.05
C THR A 83 -15.89 -11.36 -22.04
N CYS A 84 -15.46 -10.29 -22.72
CA CYS A 84 -16.24 -9.68 -23.80
C CYS A 84 -16.62 -10.68 -24.89
N SER A 85 -15.72 -11.59 -25.27
CA SER A 85 -16.03 -12.63 -26.25
C SER A 85 -16.90 -13.77 -25.68
N LYS A 86 -16.60 -14.25 -24.48
CA LYS A 86 -17.25 -15.44 -23.88
C LYS A 86 -18.62 -15.14 -23.29
N VAL A 87 -18.76 -14.03 -22.56
CA VAL A 87 -19.97 -13.65 -21.81
C VAL A 87 -20.84 -12.68 -22.60
N PHE A 88 -20.21 -11.68 -23.23
CA PHE A 88 -20.91 -10.64 -23.99
C PHE A 88 -20.98 -10.92 -25.50
N HIS A 89 -20.44 -12.06 -25.94
CA HIS A 89 -20.53 -12.56 -27.32
C HIS A 89 -20.03 -11.58 -28.41
N LEU A 90 -19.07 -10.72 -28.07
CA LEU A 90 -18.42 -9.83 -29.04
C LEU A 90 -17.55 -10.63 -30.01
N ARG A 91 -17.57 -10.25 -31.29
CA ARG A 91 -16.78 -10.90 -32.35
C ARG A 91 -15.33 -10.46 -32.24
N GLU A 92 -14.38 -11.32 -32.58
CA GLU A 92 -12.94 -10.96 -32.52
C GLU A 92 -12.58 -9.73 -33.38
N ILE A 93 -13.29 -9.50 -34.48
CA ILE A 93 -13.09 -8.33 -35.36
C ILE A 93 -13.47 -6.99 -34.70
N ASP A 94 -14.29 -7.06 -33.65
CA ASP A 94 -14.84 -5.93 -32.91
C ASP A 94 -13.96 -5.60 -31.67
N LEU A 95 -12.97 -6.44 -31.38
CA LEU A 95 -12.09 -6.36 -30.21
C LEU A 95 -10.72 -5.78 -30.59
N PHE A 96 -10.17 -4.94 -29.70
CA PHE A 96 -8.80 -4.45 -29.83
C PHE A 96 -7.78 -5.49 -29.35
N GLN A 97 -6.51 -5.35 -29.74
CA GLN A 97 -5.43 -6.20 -29.23
C GLN A 97 -4.89 -5.63 -27.92
N PRO A 98 -4.39 -6.46 -26.97
CA PRO A 98 -3.93 -5.96 -25.67
C PRO A 98 -2.93 -4.79 -25.73
N HIS A 99 -2.01 -4.83 -26.69
CA HIS A 99 -1.03 -3.76 -26.90
C HIS A 99 -1.62 -2.46 -27.45
N ASP A 100 -2.81 -2.50 -28.07
CA ASP A 100 -3.47 -1.29 -28.60
C ASP A 100 -3.86 -0.34 -27.46
N LEU A 101 -4.29 -0.88 -26.32
CA LEU A 101 -4.61 -0.13 -25.11
C LEU A 101 -3.36 0.16 -24.27
N PHE A 102 -2.55 -0.85 -23.94
CA PHE A 102 -1.42 -0.65 -23.04
C PHE A 102 -0.31 0.24 -23.61
N ASP A 103 0.01 0.11 -24.91
CA ASP A 103 0.96 1.01 -25.57
C ASP A 103 0.26 2.28 -26.11
N VAL A 104 -1.07 2.38 -25.98
CA VAL A 104 -1.91 3.45 -26.54
C VAL A 104 -1.65 3.65 -28.04
N LYS A 105 -1.50 2.55 -28.79
CA LYS A 105 -1.16 2.56 -30.23
C LYS A 105 -2.35 2.85 -31.12
N ASP A 106 -3.52 2.36 -30.75
CA ASP A 106 -4.73 2.43 -31.57
C ASP A 106 -5.95 2.58 -30.65
N PHE A 107 -5.93 3.65 -29.85
CA PHE A 107 -6.97 3.92 -28.86
C PHE A 107 -8.36 4.11 -29.49
N ARG A 108 -8.40 4.42 -30.80
CA ARG A 108 -9.66 4.55 -31.56
C ARG A 108 -10.43 3.22 -31.64
N LYS A 109 -9.74 2.07 -31.64
CA LYS A 109 -10.38 0.74 -31.59
C LYS A 109 -11.06 0.42 -30.26
N LEU A 110 -10.77 1.17 -29.20
CA LEU A 110 -11.38 0.98 -27.89
C LEU A 110 -12.87 1.35 -27.87
N HIS A 111 -13.33 2.19 -28.81
CA HIS A 111 -14.71 2.67 -28.85
C HIS A 111 -15.73 1.57 -29.18
N PHE A 112 -15.35 0.57 -29.98
CA PHE A 112 -16.31 -0.43 -30.44
C PHE A 112 -16.79 -1.37 -29.31
N PRO A 113 -15.91 -1.93 -28.46
CA PRO A 113 -16.32 -2.73 -27.31
C PRO A 113 -17.17 -1.97 -26.28
N PHE A 114 -17.09 -0.64 -26.22
CA PHE A 114 -17.91 0.20 -25.33
C PHE A 114 -19.18 0.77 -25.99
N SER A 115 -19.46 0.35 -27.23
CA SER A 115 -20.54 0.93 -28.01
C SER A 115 -21.93 0.37 -27.70
N SER A 116 -22.95 1.18 -27.98
CA SER A 116 -24.37 0.80 -27.90
C SER A 116 -24.72 -0.49 -28.66
N ARG A 117 -23.92 -0.81 -29.68
CA ARG A 117 -24.05 -2.03 -30.49
C ARG A 117 -23.43 -3.27 -29.84
N ALA A 118 -22.48 -3.10 -28.93
CA ALA A 118 -21.84 -4.18 -28.20
C ALA A 118 -22.69 -4.70 -27.03
N PHE A 119 -23.49 -3.82 -26.39
CA PHE A 119 -24.28 -4.15 -25.19
C PHE A 119 -25.80 -4.02 -25.35
N GLY A 120 -26.29 -3.63 -26.54
CA GLY A 120 -27.71 -3.49 -26.81
C GLY A 120 -28.49 -4.82 -26.93
N PRO A 121 -29.83 -4.79 -26.85
CA PRO A 121 -30.72 -5.97 -26.75
C PRO A 121 -30.77 -6.88 -28.01
N TYR A 122 -29.88 -6.69 -28.97
CA TYR A 122 -29.80 -7.46 -30.22
C TYR A 122 -28.52 -8.30 -30.35
N GLY A 123 -27.65 -8.33 -29.33
CA GLY A 123 -26.38 -9.07 -29.30
C GLY A 123 -26.30 -10.14 -28.22
N GLY A 124 -27.27 -11.06 -28.13
CA GLY A 124 -27.18 -12.20 -27.21
C GLY A 124 -28.54 -12.75 -26.78
N SER A 125 -28.69 -14.06 -26.80
CA SER A 125 -29.94 -14.81 -26.58
C SER A 125 -30.64 -14.53 -25.25
N ARG A 126 -31.94 -14.26 -25.34
CA ARG A 126 -32.92 -14.21 -24.23
C ARG A 126 -32.98 -15.52 -23.45
N GLU A 127 -32.67 -15.46 -22.16
CA GLU A 127 -33.51 -16.10 -21.13
C GLU A 127 -33.98 -15.01 -20.17
N SER A 128 -35.30 -14.78 -20.18
CA SER A 128 -35.97 -13.77 -19.36
C SER A 128 -35.99 -14.21 -17.90
N SER A 129 -35.27 -13.52 -17.02
CA SER A 129 -35.53 -13.53 -15.58
C SER A 129 -36.12 -12.20 -15.18
N ASP A 130 -37.41 -12.20 -14.80
CA ASP A 130 -38.10 -11.10 -14.13
C ASP A 130 -37.42 -10.84 -12.77
N HIS A 131 -36.33 -10.08 -12.76
CA HIS A 131 -35.69 -9.61 -11.54
C HIS A 131 -35.63 -8.08 -11.56
N PRO A 132 -36.14 -7.36 -10.53
CA PRO A 132 -36.23 -5.90 -10.51
C PRO A 132 -34.89 -5.16 -10.60
N TYR A 133 -33.76 -5.87 -10.56
CA TYR A 133 -32.41 -5.33 -10.77
C TYR A 133 -32.09 -5.08 -12.26
N TYR A 134 -32.70 -5.83 -13.19
CA TYR A 134 -32.40 -5.75 -14.63
C TYR A 134 -33.00 -4.53 -15.35
N ASN A 135 -34.02 -3.87 -14.76
CA ASN A 135 -34.68 -2.71 -15.38
C ASN A 135 -33.85 -1.41 -15.28
N ASP A 136 -32.96 -1.28 -14.30
CA ASP A 136 -32.03 -0.13 -14.21
C ASP A 136 -30.79 -0.33 -15.11
N LEU A 137 -30.39 -1.59 -15.34
CA LEU A 137 -29.32 -2.00 -16.26
C LEU A 137 -29.64 -1.74 -17.74
N GLU A 138 -30.92 -1.79 -18.14
CA GLU A 138 -31.36 -1.47 -19.52
C GLU A 138 -30.98 -0.05 -19.96
N ARG A 139 -30.84 0.90 -19.02
CA ARG A 139 -30.37 2.27 -19.28
C ARG A 139 -28.86 2.41 -19.36
N LEU A 140 -28.11 1.55 -18.67
CA LEU A 140 -26.63 1.54 -18.67
C LEU A 140 -26.07 0.73 -19.85
N ALA A 141 -26.80 -0.30 -20.28
CA ALA A 141 -26.47 -1.19 -21.39
C ALA A 141 -26.58 -0.53 -22.77
N THR A 142 -27.08 0.71 -22.87
CA THR A 142 -27.17 1.41 -24.15
C THR A 142 -25.84 1.91 -24.70
N GLY A 143 -24.70 1.70 -24.00
CA GLY A 143 -23.33 2.02 -24.48
C GLY A 143 -23.15 3.43 -25.06
N PHE A 144 -22.06 3.66 -25.81
CA PHE A 144 -21.76 4.96 -26.43
C PHE A 144 -21.18 4.86 -27.86
N PRO A 145 -21.63 5.61 -28.90
CA PRO A 145 -22.68 6.61 -28.92
C PRO A 145 -24.11 6.07 -28.94
N PRO A 146 -25.09 6.82 -28.41
CA PRO A 146 -26.50 6.49 -28.58
C PRO A 146 -26.83 6.50 -30.09
N ASP A 147 -27.46 5.42 -30.54
CA ASP A 147 -27.65 5.02 -31.94
C ASP A 147 -28.22 6.17 -32.80
N THR A 148 -27.34 6.98 -33.40
CA THR A 148 -27.72 8.03 -34.35
C THR A 148 -27.54 7.47 -35.74
N LYS A 149 -28.68 7.22 -36.41
CA LYS A 149 -28.76 6.70 -37.76
C LYS A 149 -27.87 7.50 -38.72
N GLY A 150 -26.86 6.82 -39.27
CA GLY A 150 -26.26 7.11 -40.58
C GLY A 150 -25.60 8.48 -40.75
N LYS A 151 -24.47 8.70 -40.07
CA LYS A 151 -23.48 9.66 -40.57
C LYS A 151 -22.23 8.93 -41.04
N HIS A 152 -21.91 9.09 -42.32
CA HIS A 152 -20.61 8.80 -42.88
C HIS A 152 -19.64 9.81 -42.25
N TYR A 153 -18.59 9.33 -41.59
CA TYR A 153 -17.59 10.17 -40.94
C TYR A 153 -16.55 10.54 -42.01
N ASP A 154 -16.32 11.83 -42.21
CA ASP A 154 -15.26 12.33 -43.10
C ASP A 154 -13.89 12.09 -42.43
N ASP A 155 -12.94 11.50 -43.18
CA ASP A 155 -11.59 11.11 -42.74
C ASP A 155 -10.65 12.31 -42.43
N ASP A 156 -11.16 13.56 -42.48
CA ASP A 156 -10.37 14.79 -42.43
C ASP A 156 -10.33 15.47 -41.02
N ASP A 157 -10.78 14.81 -39.96
CA ASP A 157 -10.62 15.31 -38.58
C ASP A 157 -9.17 15.09 -38.09
N GLU A 158 -8.52 16.14 -37.56
CA GLU A 158 -7.16 16.05 -37.00
C GLU A 158 -7.02 14.83 -36.08
N ASP A 159 -5.95 14.04 -36.26
CA ASP A 159 -5.77 12.76 -35.57
C ASP A 159 -5.49 12.96 -34.07
N ILE A 160 -6.55 13.18 -33.29
CA ILE A 160 -6.54 13.32 -31.82
C ILE A 160 -5.85 12.12 -31.15
N TYR A 161 -5.83 10.96 -31.82
CA TYR A 161 -5.25 9.72 -31.31
C TYR A 161 -3.79 9.51 -31.77
N GLY A 162 -3.32 10.24 -32.78
CA GLY A 162 -2.05 10.01 -33.45
C GLY A 162 -0.81 10.26 -32.59
N ASN A 163 -0.91 11.17 -31.61
CA ASN A 163 0.17 11.49 -30.67
C ASN A 163 0.05 10.76 -29.32
N LEU A 164 -1.04 10.02 -29.07
CA LEU A 164 -1.28 9.40 -27.75
C LEU A 164 -0.21 8.37 -27.41
N GLN A 165 0.30 7.64 -28.40
CA GLN A 165 1.39 6.71 -28.19
C GLN A 165 2.64 7.43 -27.70
N GLU A 166 2.95 8.61 -28.24
CA GLU A 166 4.11 9.41 -27.85
C GLU A 166 3.90 10.04 -26.47
N LEU A 167 2.69 10.54 -26.18
CA LEU A 167 2.32 11.02 -24.85
C LEU A 167 2.40 9.91 -23.79
N ALA A 168 2.00 8.67 -24.11
CA ALA A 168 2.13 7.52 -23.21
C ALA A 168 3.58 7.10 -22.96
N ILE A 169 4.44 7.35 -23.95
CA ILE A 169 5.88 7.10 -23.89
C ILE A 169 6.58 8.20 -23.05
N GLU A 170 6.18 9.46 -23.22
CA GLU A 170 6.80 10.63 -22.57
C GLU A 170 6.27 10.93 -21.15
N ASN A 171 4.99 10.65 -20.89
CA ASN A 171 4.30 10.96 -19.63
C ASN A 171 3.94 9.68 -18.84
N ASP A 172 4.87 8.73 -18.72
CA ASP A 172 4.70 7.54 -17.88
C ASP A 172 4.77 7.93 -16.39
N LEU A 173 3.78 8.71 -15.95
CA LEU A 173 3.69 9.35 -14.63
C LEU A 173 2.78 8.55 -13.70
N GLU A 174 3.22 8.56 -12.43
CA GLU A 174 2.74 7.99 -11.15
C GLU A 174 1.48 7.11 -11.15
N ASP A 175 1.59 5.97 -10.45
CA ASP A 175 0.47 5.07 -10.12
C ASP A 175 -0.72 5.87 -9.57
N GLN A 176 -1.85 5.86 -10.28
CA GLN A 176 -3.09 6.51 -9.83
C GLN A 176 -3.82 5.61 -8.82
N GLU A 177 -3.17 5.21 -7.71
CA GLU A 177 -3.75 4.25 -6.75
C GLU A 177 -5.13 4.67 -6.24
N ASP A 178 -5.38 5.98 -6.12
CA ASP A 178 -6.63 6.56 -5.63
C ASP A 178 -7.84 6.33 -6.57
N ILE A 179 -7.62 5.99 -7.85
CA ILE A 179 -8.71 5.78 -8.82
C ILE A 179 -9.51 4.50 -8.54
N TYR A 180 -8.95 3.56 -7.77
CA TYR A 180 -9.57 2.26 -7.49
C TYR A 180 -10.33 2.21 -6.17
N ASP A 181 -10.35 3.28 -5.37
CA ASP A 181 -11.02 3.29 -4.08
C ASP A 181 -12.54 3.13 -4.21
N THR A 182 -13.14 3.62 -5.30
CA THR A 182 -14.57 3.41 -5.63
C THR A 182 -14.91 1.97 -6.00
N VAL A 183 -13.92 1.16 -6.38
CA VAL A 183 -14.12 -0.23 -6.85
C VAL A 183 -14.34 -1.21 -5.68
N TYR A 184 -13.88 -0.89 -4.46
CA TYR A 184 -13.77 -1.87 -3.37
C TYR A 184 -14.35 -1.44 -2.01
N GLN A 185 -14.85 -0.20 -1.83
CA GLN A 185 -15.08 0.34 -0.48
C GLN A 185 -16.54 0.41 0.01
N GLU A 186 -17.58 0.41 -0.84
CA GLU A 186 -18.92 0.81 -0.37
C GLU A 186 -19.75 -0.30 0.33
N ASP A 187 -19.67 -1.57 -0.08
CA ASP A 187 -20.56 -2.61 0.46
C ASP A 187 -20.03 -3.30 1.73
N ASP A 188 -18.72 -3.44 1.88
CA ASP A 188 -18.11 -4.21 2.97
C ASP A 188 -18.20 -3.48 4.33
N GLU A 189 -17.99 -2.16 4.37
CA GLU A 189 -18.02 -1.39 5.64
C GLU A 189 -19.40 -1.43 6.33
N LYS A 190 -20.47 -1.49 5.54
CA LYS A 190 -21.85 -1.49 6.04
C LYS A 190 -22.18 -2.72 6.88
N ILE A 191 -21.59 -3.87 6.57
CA ILE A 191 -21.85 -5.14 7.27
C ILE A 191 -21.25 -5.10 8.68
N TYR A 192 -20.00 -4.63 8.80
CA TYR A 192 -19.35 -4.46 10.10
C TYR A 192 -20.13 -3.51 11.00
N ASP A 193 -20.57 -2.37 10.46
CA ASP A 193 -21.32 -1.38 11.21
C ASP A 193 -22.66 -1.93 11.70
N ASP A 194 -23.40 -2.64 10.84
CA ASP A 194 -24.67 -3.26 11.22
C ASP A 194 -24.52 -4.35 12.29
N LEU A 195 -23.41 -5.09 12.29
CA LEU A 195 -23.19 -6.19 13.24
C LEU A 195 -22.54 -5.73 14.55
N CYS A 196 -21.56 -4.83 14.48
CA CYS A 196 -20.75 -4.44 15.63
C CYS A 196 -21.23 -3.13 16.28
N TYR A 197 -21.72 -2.16 15.49
CA TYR A 197 -22.15 -0.84 15.99
C TYR A 197 -23.67 -0.73 16.18
N ARG A 198 -24.46 -1.34 15.31
CA ARG A 198 -25.93 -1.26 15.32
C ARG A 198 -26.59 -2.64 15.38
N PRO A 199 -26.27 -3.49 16.37
CA PRO A 199 -26.93 -4.78 16.49
C PRO A 199 -28.45 -4.57 16.55
N SER A 200 -29.19 -5.26 15.66
CA SER A 200 -30.65 -5.20 15.56
C SER A 200 -31.28 -5.24 16.95
N SER A 201 -32.17 -4.29 17.24
CA SER A 201 -32.70 -3.87 18.55
C SER A 201 -33.47 -4.92 19.39
N LYS A 202 -33.11 -6.21 19.34
CA LYS A 202 -33.79 -7.32 20.03
C LYS A 202 -32.94 -8.03 21.09
N ARG A 203 -31.80 -7.49 21.54
CA ARG A 203 -31.10 -8.03 22.71
C ARG A 203 -31.41 -7.21 23.97
N GLN A 204 -32.16 -7.86 24.84
CA GLN A 204 -32.72 -7.33 26.07
C GLN A 204 -31.65 -6.80 27.05
N SER A 205 -32.08 -5.76 27.75
CA SER A 205 -31.56 -5.20 29.01
C SER A 205 -30.66 -6.13 29.84
N MET A 206 -29.45 -5.66 30.16
CA MET A 206 -28.73 -6.14 31.34
C MET A 206 -28.11 -4.99 32.14
N ALA A 207 -28.46 -5.01 33.44
CA ALA A 207 -27.87 -4.41 34.63
C ALA A 207 -27.68 -2.86 34.68
N PRO A 208 -27.85 -2.24 35.87
CA PRO A 208 -27.65 -0.81 36.07
C PRO A 208 -26.14 -0.50 36.12
N HIS A 209 -25.46 -0.58 34.98
CA HIS A 209 -24.16 0.07 34.86
C HIS A 209 -24.39 1.56 34.63
N GLN A 210 -23.73 2.39 35.44
CA GLN A 210 -23.80 3.85 35.37
C GLN A 210 -23.71 4.31 33.91
N GLU A 211 -24.67 5.14 33.49
CA GLU A 211 -24.59 5.78 32.18
C GLU A 211 -23.22 6.49 32.06
N PRO A 212 -22.53 6.35 30.91
CA PRO A 212 -21.25 7.02 30.69
C PRO A 212 -21.41 8.52 30.91
N LYS A 213 -20.59 9.10 31.78
CA LYS A 213 -20.71 10.50 32.21
C LYS A 213 -19.80 11.43 31.42
N THR A 214 -18.75 10.88 30.83
CA THR A 214 -17.74 11.62 30.07
C THR A 214 -17.58 11.05 28.67
N LYS A 215 -17.02 11.85 27.75
CA LYS A 215 -16.67 11.36 26.40
C LYS A 215 -15.71 10.18 26.45
N ARG A 216 -14.78 10.16 27.41
CA ARG A 216 -13.89 9.01 27.67
C ARG A 216 -14.68 7.75 28.00
N ASP A 217 -15.67 7.86 28.89
CA ASP A 217 -16.51 6.71 29.28
C ASP A 217 -17.32 6.19 28.09
N HIS A 218 -17.78 7.07 27.20
CA HIS A 218 -18.41 6.68 25.94
C HIS A 218 -17.46 5.89 25.03
N CYS A 219 -16.21 6.35 24.84
CA CYS A 219 -15.21 5.62 24.06
C CYS A 219 -14.92 4.23 24.65
N ILE A 220 -14.80 4.13 25.98
CA ILE A 220 -14.56 2.85 26.66
C ILE A 220 -15.77 1.92 26.49
N LYS A 221 -16.97 2.45 26.65
CA LYS A 221 -18.22 1.69 26.46
C LYS A 221 -18.32 1.17 25.02
N GLU A 222 -18.10 2.03 24.03
CA GLU A 222 -18.09 1.67 22.61
C GLU A 222 -17.09 0.54 22.32
N LEU A 223 -15.87 0.65 22.85
CA LEU A 223 -14.83 -0.36 22.69
C LEU A 223 -15.28 -1.72 23.23
N ILE A 224 -15.87 -1.77 24.43
CA ILE A 224 -16.35 -3.02 25.06
C ILE A 224 -17.58 -3.57 24.34
N ASP A 225 -18.57 -2.73 24.05
CA ASP A 225 -19.82 -3.16 23.45
C ASP A 225 -19.57 -3.71 22.03
N THR A 226 -18.76 -3.01 21.23
CA THR A 226 -18.37 -3.50 19.89
C THR A 226 -17.53 -4.78 19.97
N GLU A 227 -16.70 -4.97 21.00
CA GLU A 227 -15.94 -6.22 21.17
C GLU A 227 -16.84 -7.40 21.54
N LYS A 228 -17.83 -7.19 22.42
CA LYS A 228 -18.82 -8.23 22.76
C LYS A 228 -19.63 -8.62 21.54
N ASN A 229 -20.11 -7.63 20.78
CA ASN A 229 -20.83 -7.88 19.53
C ASN A 229 -19.96 -8.66 18.54
N TYR A 230 -18.68 -8.32 18.42
CA TYR A 230 -17.75 -9.05 17.55
C TYR A 230 -17.54 -10.52 18.00
N VAL A 231 -17.36 -10.77 19.30
CA VAL A 231 -17.30 -12.14 19.85
C VAL A 231 -18.58 -12.92 19.53
N ASP A 232 -19.74 -12.27 19.61
CA ASP A 232 -21.02 -12.89 19.26
C ASP A 232 -21.14 -13.22 17.78
N VAL A 233 -20.59 -12.38 16.89
CA VAL A 233 -20.52 -12.68 15.45
C VAL A 233 -19.64 -13.90 15.20
N LEU A 234 -18.44 -13.95 15.78
CA LEU A 234 -17.56 -15.13 15.67
C LEU A 234 -18.24 -16.39 16.22
N GLN A 235 -18.92 -16.28 17.37
CA GLN A 235 -19.65 -17.40 17.98
C GLN A 235 -20.84 -17.83 17.12
N MET A 236 -21.52 -16.90 16.45
CA MET A 236 -22.58 -17.17 15.49
C MET A 236 -22.02 -17.95 14.28
N ILE A 237 -20.88 -17.54 13.71
CA ILE A 237 -20.22 -18.26 12.61
C ILE A 237 -19.92 -19.71 13.03
N VAL A 238 -19.31 -19.89 14.20
CA VAL A 238 -18.99 -21.24 14.73
C VAL A 238 -20.26 -22.08 14.91
N THR A 239 -21.30 -21.51 15.51
CA THR A 239 -22.49 -22.27 15.93
C THR A 239 -23.40 -22.61 14.75
N HIS A 240 -23.60 -21.66 13.85
CA HIS A 240 -24.60 -21.77 12.80
C HIS A 240 -24.02 -22.16 11.43
N PHE A 241 -22.71 -22.07 11.22
CA PHE A 241 -22.07 -22.45 9.96
C PHE A 241 -21.05 -23.57 10.14
N ILE A 242 -20.03 -23.39 10.99
CA ILE A 242 -18.95 -24.39 11.15
C ILE A 242 -19.51 -25.73 11.63
N LYS A 243 -20.31 -25.74 12.71
CA LYS A 243 -20.88 -27.01 13.23
C LYS A 243 -21.83 -27.69 12.22
N PRO A 244 -22.78 -26.99 11.56
CA PRO A 244 -23.70 -27.64 10.62
C PRO A 244 -23.09 -28.04 9.28
N LEU A 245 -22.03 -27.37 8.83
CA LEU A 245 -21.34 -27.67 7.56
C LEU A 245 -20.24 -28.73 7.72
N ARG A 246 -19.79 -28.99 8.96
CA ARG A 246 -18.82 -30.05 9.25
C ARG A 246 -19.40 -31.41 8.85
N GLY A 247 -18.70 -32.10 7.94
CA GLY A 247 -19.14 -33.39 7.38
C GLY A 247 -20.03 -33.27 6.14
N ILE A 248 -20.40 -32.05 5.72
CA ILE A 248 -21.06 -31.79 4.43
C ILE A 248 -20.02 -31.32 3.41
N ILE A 249 -19.12 -30.43 3.83
CA ILE A 249 -17.99 -29.96 3.03
C ILE A 249 -16.80 -30.93 3.26
N PRO A 250 -16.05 -31.30 2.20
CA PRO A 250 -14.82 -32.08 2.33
C PRO A 250 -13.82 -31.43 3.29
N SER A 251 -13.09 -32.23 4.07
CA SER A 251 -12.23 -31.69 5.15
C SER A 251 -11.16 -30.72 4.65
N THR A 252 -10.60 -30.96 3.47
CA THR A 252 -9.59 -30.08 2.85
C THR A 252 -10.15 -28.69 2.54
N GLU A 253 -11.35 -28.62 1.97
CA GLU A 253 -12.03 -27.36 1.63
C GLU A 253 -12.55 -26.67 2.91
N PHE A 254 -13.03 -27.47 3.87
CA PHE A 254 -13.49 -26.98 5.16
C PHE A 254 -12.38 -26.24 5.91
N ASP A 255 -11.16 -26.78 5.92
CA ASP A 255 -10.02 -26.16 6.59
C ASP A 255 -9.61 -24.85 5.90
N VAL A 256 -9.64 -24.80 4.56
CA VAL A 256 -9.38 -23.55 3.82
C VAL A 256 -10.39 -22.46 4.20
N ILE A 257 -11.65 -22.80 4.41
CA ILE A 257 -12.70 -21.81 4.74
C ILE A 257 -12.67 -21.40 6.22
N PHE A 258 -12.47 -22.34 7.14
CA PHE A 258 -12.80 -22.14 8.56
C PHE A 258 -11.65 -22.30 9.56
N ALA A 259 -10.46 -22.77 9.17
CA ALA A 259 -9.39 -23.15 10.11
C ALA A 259 -9.00 -22.05 11.12
N HIS A 260 -9.16 -20.79 10.74
CA HIS A 260 -8.74 -19.63 11.53
C HIS A 260 -9.84 -19.06 12.46
N ILE A 261 -11.12 -19.40 12.23
CA ILE A 261 -12.26 -18.76 12.94
C ILE A 261 -12.36 -19.22 14.40
N GLU A 262 -12.24 -20.52 14.66
CA GLU A 262 -12.26 -21.05 16.05
C GLU A 262 -11.08 -20.49 16.89
N PRO A 263 -9.83 -20.46 16.39
CA PRO A 263 -8.72 -19.78 17.07
C PRO A 263 -8.97 -18.29 17.35
N LEU A 264 -9.52 -17.55 16.37
CA LEU A 264 -9.91 -16.15 16.55
C LEU A 264 -10.90 -15.99 17.70
N LEU A 265 -11.97 -16.80 17.71
CA LEU A 265 -12.99 -16.74 18.74
C LEU A 265 -12.41 -16.94 20.14
N GLU A 266 -11.51 -17.89 20.32
CA GLU A 266 -10.91 -18.16 21.63
C GLU A 266 -10.02 -17.00 22.11
N VAL A 267 -9.24 -16.38 21.21
CA VAL A 267 -8.47 -15.17 21.54
C VAL A 267 -9.40 -14.03 21.94
N HIS A 268 -10.47 -13.78 21.18
CA HIS A 268 -11.38 -12.67 21.42
C HIS A 268 -12.29 -12.86 22.64
N LYS A 269 -12.67 -14.09 23.00
CA LYS A 269 -13.34 -14.38 24.27
C LYS A 269 -12.50 -13.96 25.47
N VAL A 270 -11.21 -14.34 25.47
CA VAL A 270 -10.28 -13.97 26.53
C VAL A 270 -10.04 -12.47 26.55
N PHE A 271 -9.85 -11.86 25.37
CA PHE A 271 -9.64 -10.42 25.23
C PHE A 271 -10.84 -9.60 25.76
N SER A 272 -12.06 -9.96 25.38
CA SER A 272 -13.30 -9.31 25.84
C SER A 272 -13.51 -9.44 27.35
N ALA A 273 -13.18 -10.60 27.93
CA ALA A 273 -13.23 -10.82 29.36
C ALA A 273 -12.22 -9.93 30.13
N GLU A 274 -10.98 -9.83 29.63
CA GLU A 274 -9.95 -8.97 30.22
C GLU A 274 -10.28 -7.48 30.07
N LEU A 275 -10.88 -7.04 28.95
CA LEU A 275 -11.37 -5.65 28.78
C LEU A 275 -12.48 -5.31 29.80
N THR A 276 -13.45 -6.20 29.96
CA THR A 276 -14.54 -6.03 30.93
C THR A 276 -14.00 -5.98 32.37
N LYS A 277 -13.01 -6.82 32.67
CA LYS A 277 -12.33 -6.85 33.97
C LYS A 277 -11.51 -5.58 34.23
N ALA A 278 -10.80 -5.07 33.22
CA ALA A 278 -10.01 -3.85 33.31
C ALA A 278 -10.88 -2.65 33.71
N VAL A 279 -12.08 -2.52 33.14
CA VAL A 279 -13.00 -1.42 33.45
C VAL A 279 -13.70 -1.59 34.79
N SER A 280 -14.07 -2.81 35.16
CA SER A 280 -14.79 -3.07 36.42
C SER A 280 -13.90 -3.04 37.65
N THR A 281 -12.64 -3.46 37.53
CA THR A 281 -11.72 -3.63 38.67
C THR A 281 -10.52 -2.68 38.63
N GLY A 282 -10.28 -2.01 37.50
CA GLY A 282 -9.07 -1.21 37.25
C GLY A 282 -7.80 -2.03 37.01
N LYS A 283 -7.86 -3.38 37.06
CA LYS A 283 -6.70 -4.27 36.88
C LYS A 283 -7.04 -5.54 36.07
N PRO A 284 -6.29 -5.87 35.00
CA PRO A 284 -5.19 -5.11 34.41
C PRO A 284 -5.66 -3.74 33.90
N ARG A 285 -4.73 -2.80 33.65
CA ARG A 285 -5.12 -1.52 33.03
C ARG A 285 -5.58 -1.77 31.60
N LEU A 286 -6.41 -0.88 31.07
CA LEU A 286 -6.97 -1.04 29.73
C LEU A 286 -5.84 -1.14 28.68
N ALA A 287 -4.82 -0.29 28.81
CA ALA A 287 -3.63 -0.33 27.95
C ALA A 287 -2.91 -1.69 27.97
N ASP A 288 -2.76 -2.29 29.16
CA ASP A 288 -2.04 -3.56 29.33
C ASP A 288 -2.76 -4.71 28.59
N VAL A 289 -4.10 -4.67 28.52
CA VAL A 289 -4.89 -5.69 27.80
C VAL A 289 -4.55 -5.71 26.32
N PHE A 290 -4.44 -4.54 25.67
CA PHE A 290 -4.06 -4.42 24.26
C PHE A 290 -2.62 -4.86 24.00
N ILE A 291 -1.67 -4.39 24.83
CA ILE A 291 -0.25 -4.73 24.68
C ILE A 291 -0.04 -6.24 24.80
N ASN A 292 -0.64 -6.87 25.83
CA ASN A 292 -0.51 -8.31 26.07
C ASN A 292 -1.22 -9.18 25.04
N SER A 293 -2.16 -8.60 24.28
CA SER A 293 -2.92 -9.32 23.25
C SER A 293 -2.29 -9.23 21.86
N LYS A 294 -1.40 -8.26 21.62
CA LYS A 294 -0.70 -8.05 20.33
C LYS A 294 -0.20 -9.35 19.71
N THR A 295 0.56 -10.16 20.47
CA THR A 295 1.16 -11.41 19.97
C THR A 295 0.13 -12.48 19.63
N LYS A 296 -0.98 -12.53 20.37
CA LYS A 296 -2.09 -13.45 20.11
C LYS A 296 -2.87 -13.04 18.87
N LEU A 297 -2.97 -11.75 18.60
CA LEU A 297 -3.66 -11.20 17.43
C LEU A 297 -2.83 -11.36 16.13
N LEU A 298 -1.58 -11.83 16.18
CA LEU A 298 -0.77 -12.05 14.96
C LEU A 298 -1.35 -13.12 14.03
N LEU A 299 -2.26 -13.97 14.53
CA LEU A 299 -2.98 -14.95 13.72
C LEU A 299 -3.90 -14.31 12.66
N TYR A 300 -4.22 -13.02 12.80
CA TYR A 300 -4.88 -12.25 11.74
C TYR A 300 -4.05 -12.19 10.45
N GLY A 301 -2.72 -12.31 10.51
CA GLY A 301 -1.90 -12.37 9.31
C GLY A 301 -2.27 -13.55 8.42
N ASP A 302 -2.33 -14.76 8.98
CA ASP A 302 -2.71 -15.96 8.21
C ASP A 302 -4.17 -15.91 7.76
N PHE A 303 -5.06 -15.45 8.64
CA PHE A 303 -6.48 -15.29 8.30
C PHE A 303 -6.68 -14.33 7.11
N CYS A 304 -6.10 -13.13 7.15
CA CYS A 304 -6.30 -12.11 6.13
C CYS A 304 -5.65 -12.50 4.78
N SER A 305 -4.50 -13.16 4.78
CA SER A 305 -3.91 -13.69 3.53
C SER A 305 -4.77 -14.79 2.90
N ASN A 306 -5.42 -15.63 3.72
CA ASN A 306 -6.26 -16.72 3.23
C ASN A 306 -7.71 -16.30 2.88
N LEU A 307 -8.17 -15.14 3.36
CA LEU A 307 -9.56 -14.69 3.21
C LEU A 307 -10.07 -14.72 1.76
N PRO A 308 -9.34 -14.19 0.75
CA PRO A 308 -9.81 -14.24 -0.64
C PRO A 308 -10.04 -15.68 -1.15
N HIS A 309 -9.16 -16.61 -0.77
CA HIS A 309 -9.26 -18.02 -1.13
C HIS A 309 -10.47 -18.68 -0.47
N ALA A 310 -10.66 -18.45 0.84
CA ALA A 310 -11.81 -18.96 1.58
C ALA A 310 -13.13 -18.53 0.95
N GLN A 311 -13.25 -17.25 0.56
CA GLN A 311 -14.45 -16.71 -0.05
C GLN A 311 -14.72 -17.27 -1.45
N ALA A 312 -13.70 -17.40 -2.28
CA ALA A 312 -13.88 -17.99 -3.59
C ALA A 312 -14.23 -19.48 -3.53
N HIS A 313 -13.67 -20.22 -2.57
CA HIS A 313 -14.07 -21.62 -2.34
C HIS A 313 -15.52 -21.74 -1.86
N ILE A 314 -16.04 -20.78 -1.10
CA ILE A 314 -17.48 -20.74 -0.78
C ILE A 314 -18.31 -20.61 -2.06
N ASP A 315 -17.90 -19.73 -2.99
CA ASP A 315 -18.62 -19.53 -4.25
C ASP A 315 -18.56 -20.77 -5.15
N GLU A 316 -17.39 -21.41 -5.25
CA GLU A 316 -17.21 -22.70 -5.95
C GLU A 316 -18.09 -23.80 -5.34
N LEU A 317 -18.11 -23.93 -4.01
CA LEU A 317 -18.97 -24.89 -3.30
C LEU A 317 -20.45 -24.64 -3.54
N CYS A 318 -20.86 -23.37 -3.69
CA CYS A 318 -22.23 -23.00 -3.98
C CYS A 318 -22.68 -23.37 -5.40
N GLN A 319 -21.78 -23.84 -6.28
CA GLN A 319 -22.17 -24.47 -7.54
C GLN A 319 -22.87 -25.82 -7.32
N ASN A 320 -22.64 -26.47 -6.16
CA ASN A 320 -23.35 -27.67 -5.77
C ASN A 320 -24.66 -27.32 -5.04
N ASP A 321 -25.81 -27.67 -5.65
CA ASP A 321 -27.14 -27.37 -5.11
C ASP A 321 -27.36 -27.85 -3.66
N SER A 322 -26.82 -29.02 -3.29
CA SER A 322 -26.97 -29.55 -1.94
C SER A 322 -26.20 -28.72 -0.91
N VAL A 323 -24.99 -28.28 -1.26
CA VAL A 323 -24.15 -27.45 -0.38
C VAL A 323 -24.72 -26.05 -0.30
N ARG A 324 -25.10 -25.46 -1.44
CA ARG A 324 -25.76 -24.16 -1.55
C ARG A 324 -27.02 -24.09 -0.69
N GLY A 325 -27.91 -25.07 -0.82
CA GLY A 325 -29.15 -25.13 -0.03
C GLY A 325 -28.88 -25.23 1.47
N LYS A 326 -27.80 -25.92 1.87
CA LYS A 326 -27.40 -25.99 3.28
C LYS A 326 -26.84 -24.66 3.79
N ILE A 327 -26.00 -23.98 3.02
CA ILE A 327 -25.45 -22.67 3.37
C ILE A 327 -26.60 -21.65 3.54
N GLN A 328 -27.55 -21.61 2.61
CA GLN A 328 -28.74 -20.74 2.72
C GLN A 328 -29.59 -21.06 3.96
N GLU A 329 -29.74 -22.34 4.32
CA GLU A 329 -30.40 -22.73 5.57
C GLU A 329 -29.67 -22.17 6.80
N CYS A 330 -28.34 -22.18 6.78
CA CYS A 330 -27.49 -21.64 7.85
C CYS A 330 -27.61 -20.12 7.93
N GLU A 331 -27.56 -19.40 6.81
CA GLU A 331 -27.73 -17.94 6.72
C GLU A 331 -29.07 -17.50 7.31
N ARG A 332 -30.16 -18.18 6.93
CA ARG A 332 -31.49 -17.91 7.47
C ARG A 332 -31.56 -18.13 8.99
N LYS A 333 -30.90 -19.18 9.50
CA LYS A 333 -30.87 -19.48 10.95
C LYS A 333 -30.01 -18.51 11.74
N ALA A 334 -28.90 -18.03 11.16
CA ALA A 334 -27.92 -17.21 11.84
C ALA A 334 -28.33 -15.73 11.90
N ASN A 335 -28.84 -15.19 10.79
CA ASN A 335 -29.02 -13.75 10.62
C ASN A 335 -30.29 -13.37 9.82
N GLU A 336 -31.28 -14.28 9.76
CA GLU A 336 -32.52 -14.10 8.99
C GLU A 336 -32.29 -13.92 7.48
N GLY A 337 -31.12 -14.34 6.97
CA GLY A 337 -30.74 -14.21 5.56
C GLY A 337 -30.28 -12.80 5.17
N LYS A 338 -30.00 -11.93 6.14
CA LYS A 338 -29.52 -10.57 5.91
C LYS A 338 -28.10 -10.53 5.33
N PHE A 339 -27.23 -11.45 5.73
CA PHE A 339 -25.82 -11.49 5.32
C PHE A 339 -25.42 -12.90 4.88
N ARG A 340 -24.67 -13.00 3.78
CA ARG A 340 -24.16 -14.30 3.31
C ARG A 340 -22.96 -14.75 4.12
N LEU A 341 -22.68 -16.05 4.12
CA LEU A 341 -21.49 -16.59 4.79
C LEU A 341 -20.19 -15.93 4.27
N ARG A 342 -20.08 -15.76 2.95
CA ARG A 342 -18.96 -15.09 2.30
C ARG A 342 -18.70 -13.71 2.90
N ASP A 343 -19.76 -12.92 3.08
CA ASP A 343 -19.66 -11.54 3.55
C ASP A 343 -19.36 -11.48 5.06
N LEU A 344 -19.88 -12.43 5.85
CA LEU A 344 -19.59 -12.55 7.28
C LEU A 344 -18.10 -12.83 7.58
N LEU A 345 -17.38 -13.48 6.65
CA LEU A 345 -15.94 -13.71 6.81
C LEU A 345 -15.09 -12.44 6.65
N HIS A 346 -15.63 -11.32 6.14
CA HIS A 346 -14.89 -10.04 6.12
C HIS A 346 -14.83 -9.36 7.49
N VAL A 347 -15.81 -9.61 8.37
CA VAL A 347 -15.95 -8.91 9.66
C VAL A 347 -14.69 -8.97 10.53
N PRO A 348 -13.97 -10.11 10.66
CA PRO A 348 -12.72 -10.16 11.41
C PRO A 348 -11.62 -9.24 10.86
N MET A 349 -11.45 -9.20 9.53
CA MET A 349 -10.46 -8.32 8.89
C MET A 349 -10.78 -6.85 9.19
N GLN A 350 -12.06 -6.47 9.17
CA GLN A 350 -12.46 -5.11 9.51
C GLN A 350 -12.21 -4.80 10.98
N ARG A 351 -12.52 -5.75 11.89
CA ARG A 351 -12.33 -5.55 13.34
C ARG A 351 -10.90 -5.21 13.71
N VAL A 352 -9.93 -5.96 13.20
CA VAL A 352 -8.51 -5.74 13.54
C VAL A 352 -8.02 -4.35 13.12
N LEU A 353 -8.60 -3.78 12.06
CA LEU A 353 -8.31 -2.43 11.56
C LEU A 353 -9.02 -1.31 12.34
N LYS A 354 -10.05 -1.61 13.16
CA LYS A 354 -10.72 -0.58 13.97
C LYS A 354 -10.03 -0.34 15.33
N TYR A 355 -9.20 -1.25 15.83
CA TYR A 355 -8.57 -1.10 17.16
C TYR A 355 -7.74 0.19 17.29
N HIS A 356 -6.86 0.48 16.32
CA HIS A 356 -6.05 1.70 16.38
C HIS A 356 -6.89 2.99 16.27
N LEU A 357 -8.07 2.94 15.63
CA LEU A 357 -8.99 4.07 15.53
C LEU A 357 -9.70 4.31 16.87
N LEU A 358 -10.27 3.25 17.46
CA LEU A 358 -10.92 3.28 18.77
C LEU A 358 -9.96 3.78 19.86
N MET A 359 -8.72 3.29 19.85
CA MET A 359 -7.69 3.74 20.79
C MET A 359 -7.30 5.21 20.59
N ARG A 360 -7.21 5.68 19.34
CA ARG A 360 -6.90 7.07 19.04
C ARG A 360 -7.97 8.02 19.57
N GLU A 361 -9.24 7.69 19.39
CA GLU A 361 -10.35 8.49 19.91
C GLU A 361 -10.40 8.43 21.45
N LEU A 362 -10.13 7.28 22.07
CA LEU A 362 -10.00 7.17 23.53
C LEU A 362 -8.90 8.09 24.09
N ILE A 363 -7.71 8.10 23.47
CA ILE A 363 -6.59 8.95 23.89
C ILE A 363 -6.91 10.43 23.71
N LYS A 364 -7.59 10.80 22.62
CA LYS A 364 -8.04 12.18 22.37
C LYS A 364 -8.97 12.68 23.47
N ASN A 365 -9.80 11.80 24.03
CA ASN A 365 -10.73 12.11 25.12
C ASN A 365 -10.15 11.81 26.52
N THR A 366 -8.87 11.45 26.63
CA THR A 366 -8.18 11.22 27.90
C THR A 366 -7.29 12.42 28.25
N ASP A 367 -7.42 12.97 29.46
CA ASP A 367 -6.66 14.15 29.90
C ASP A 367 -5.14 13.95 29.77
N ARG A 368 -4.38 15.00 29.44
CA ARG A 368 -2.92 14.93 29.27
C ARG A 368 -2.17 14.54 30.56
N SER A 369 -2.74 14.84 31.71
CA SER A 369 -2.23 14.50 33.04
C SER A 369 -2.73 13.16 33.58
N HIS A 370 -3.60 12.47 32.83
CA HIS A 370 -4.11 11.16 33.22
C HIS A 370 -2.98 10.13 33.32
N ASP A 371 -2.96 9.37 34.40
CA ASP A 371 -1.91 8.40 34.74
C ASP A 371 -1.72 7.31 33.68
N GLU A 372 -2.81 6.81 33.09
CA GLU A 372 -2.79 5.79 32.03
C GLU A 372 -2.51 6.32 30.61
N ARG A 373 -2.38 7.64 30.41
CA ARG A 373 -2.30 8.20 29.05
C ARG A 373 -1.10 7.69 28.27
N GLN A 374 0.06 7.60 28.91
CA GLN A 374 1.30 7.15 28.27
C GLN A 374 1.18 5.69 27.81
N GLU A 375 0.60 4.83 28.62
CA GLU A 375 0.42 3.42 28.28
C GLU A 375 -0.66 3.22 27.23
N LEU A 376 -1.71 4.05 27.20
CA LEU A 376 -2.65 4.06 26.07
C LEU A 376 -1.96 4.42 24.76
N GLU A 377 -1.02 5.38 24.76
CA GLU A 377 -0.23 5.70 23.55
C GLU A 377 0.68 4.53 23.12
N MET A 378 1.25 3.77 24.07
CA MET A 378 2.00 2.53 23.77
C MET A 378 1.10 1.43 23.19
N ALA A 379 -0.10 1.28 23.75
CA ALA A 379 -1.07 0.32 23.25
C ALA A 379 -1.59 0.69 21.85
N LEU A 380 -1.74 1.99 21.55
CA LEU A 380 -2.04 2.48 20.20
C LEU A 380 -0.91 2.11 19.24
N GLU A 381 0.36 2.33 19.62
CA GLU A 381 1.51 1.94 18.80
C GLU A 381 1.51 0.42 18.54
N ALA A 382 1.17 -0.41 19.53
CA ALA A 382 1.06 -1.85 19.37
C ALA A 382 -0.03 -2.26 18.36
N MET A 383 -1.19 -1.61 18.39
CA MET A 383 -2.29 -1.89 17.44
C MET A 383 -2.01 -1.35 16.03
N GLN A 384 -1.26 -0.26 15.90
CA GLN A 384 -0.77 0.22 14.60
C GLN A 384 0.30 -0.72 14.03
N ASP A 385 1.20 -1.24 14.86
CA ASP A 385 2.20 -2.23 14.43
C ASP A 385 1.52 -3.53 13.94
N LEU A 386 0.45 -3.95 14.62
CA LEU A 386 -0.39 -5.07 14.20
C LEU A 386 -1.07 -4.81 12.84
N SER A 387 -1.69 -3.63 12.65
CA SER A 387 -2.36 -3.32 11.38
C SER A 387 -1.38 -3.28 10.20
N LEU A 388 -0.19 -2.71 10.42
CA LEU A 388 0.87 -2.71 9.42
C LEU A 388 1.37 -4.13 9.12
N TYR A 389 1.54 -4.96 10.15
CA TYR A 389 1.91 -6.37 9.97
C TYR A 389 0.88 -7.14 9.12
N VAL A 390 -0.41 -7.01 9.42
CA VAL A 390 -1.47 -7.68 8.64
C VAL A 390 -1.46 -7.24 7.17
N ASN A 391 -1.29 -5.94 6.91
CA ASN A 391 -1.21 -5.41 5.55
C ASN A 391 0.00 -5.96 4.79
N GLU A 392 1.18 -6.00 5.40
CA GLU A 392 2.38 -6.54 4.73
C GLU A 392 2.29 -8.05 4.51
N VAL A 393 1.71 -8.80 5.44
CA VAL A 393 1.50 -10.25 5.24
C VAL A 393 0.54 -10.54 4.08
N LYS A 394 -0.49 -9.70 3.90
CA LYS A 394 -1.35 -9.76 2.72
C LYS A 394 -0.57 -9.44 1.45
N ARG A 395 0.22 -8.36 1.45
CA ARG A 395 1.06 -7.94 0.31
C ARG A 395 2.10 -8.99 -0.07
N ASP A 396 2.80 -9.58 0.90
CA ASP A 396 3.78 -10.65 0.68
C ASP A 396 3.11 -11.89 0.06
N HIS A 397 1.88 -12.21 0.49
CA HIS A 397 1.11 -13.31 -0.10
C HIS A 397 0.76 -13.03 -1.56
N GLU A 398 0.21 -11.85 -1.88
CA GLU A 398 -0.09 -11.42 -3.26
C GLU A 398 1.19 -11.42 -4.13
N ALA A 399 2.31 -10.94 -3.58
CA ALA A 399 3.60 -10.96 -4.26
C ALA A 399 4.10 -12.38 -4.55
N LEU A 400 3.94 -13.32 -3.62
CA LEU A 400 4.32 -14.73 -3.82
C LEU A 400 3.46 -15.39 -4.91
N GLN A 401 2.16 -15.10 -4.95
CA GLN A 401 1.27 -15.60 -6.00
C GLN A 401 1.69 -15.06 -7.37
N LEU A 402 2.01 -13.77 -7.47
CA LEU A 402 2.55 -13.17 -8.69
C LEU A 402 3.83 -13.87 -9.16
N ILE A 403 4.75 -14.17 -8.23
CA ILE A 403 6.01 -14.87 -8.56
C ILE A 403 5.72 -16.27 -9.12
N GLU A 404 4.75 -16.98 -8.56
CA GLU A 404 4.30 -18.30 -9.05
C GLU A 404 3.68 -18.20 -10.45
N GLU A 405 2.78 -17.23 -10.68
CA GLU A 405 2.20 -16.97 -11.99
C GLU A 405 3.27 -16.63 -13.05
N ILE A 406 4.25 -15.79 -12.70
CA ILE A 406 5.37 -15.47 -13.59
C ILE A 406 6.16 -16.74 -13.90
N GLN A 407 6.46 -17.57 -12.89
CA GLN A 407 7.20 -18.81 -13.08
C GLN A 407 6.48 -19.76 -14.05
N ASP A 408 5.17 -19.94 -13.87
CA ASP A 408 4.35 -20.82 -14.70
C ASP A 408 4.19 -20.30 -16.14
N SER A 409 4.25 -18.98 -16.32
CA SER A 409 4.21 -18.35 -17.64
C SER A 409 5.50 -18.52 -18.46
N ILE A 410 6.63 -18.90 -17.84
CA ILE A 410 7.94 -18.99 -18.50
C ILE A 410 8.28 -20.45 -18.84
N ASN A 411 8.19 -20.77 -20.13
CA ASN A 411 8.62 -22.04 -20.69
C ASN A 411 10.15 -22.17 -20.71
N ASP A 412 10.64 -23.40 -20.56
CA ASP A 412 12.07 -23.77 -20.58
C ASP A 412 12.93 -23.03 -19.55
N LEU A 413 12.32 -22.59 -18.44
CA LEU A 413 13.01 -21.88 -17.38
C LEU A 413 14.13 -22.75 -16.79
N LYS A 414 15.38 -22.26 -16.87
CA LYS A 414 16.56 -22.98 -16.37
C LYS A 414 16.90 -22.49 -14.97
N MET A 415 16.74 -23.36 -13.98
CA MET A 415 17.10 -23.09 -12.60
C MET A 415 17.83 -24.30 -11.99
N PRO A 416 18.66 -24.09 -10.96
CA PRO A 416 19.19 -25.18 -10.15
C PRO A 416 18.07 -26.10 -9.61
N ALA A 417 18.38 -27.37 -9.39
CA ALA A 417 17.42 -28.30 -8.80
C ALA A 417 16.93 -27.79 -7.43
N ASN A 418 15.64 -28.00 -7.15
CA ASN A 418 14.96 -27.59 -5.91
C ASN A 418 15.00 -26.07 -5.64
N THR A 419 15.06 -25.25 -6.68
CA THR A 419 14.90 -23.80 -6.57
C THR A 419 13.71 -23.32 -7.38
N SER A 420 13.12 -22.23 -6.93
CA SER A 420 11.97 -21.57 -7.54
C SER A 420 12.22 -20.06 -7.60
N LEU A 421 11.44 -19.31 -8.38
CA LEU A 421 11.62 -17.86 -8.53
C LEU A 421 11.54 -17.11 -7.19
N LYS A 422 10.79 -17.63 -6.22
CA LYS A 422 10.73 -17.06 -4.87
C LYS A 422 12.04 -17.18 -4.08
N ASP A 423 12.99 -18.00 -4.51
CA ASP A 423 14.30 -18.10 -3.84
C ASP A 423 15.24 -16.97 -4.31
N TYR A 424 14.87 -16.29 -5.40
CA TYR A 424 15.64 -15.23 -6.04
C TYR A 424 15.28 -13.81 -5.62
N GLY A 425 14.30 -13.60 -4.74
CA GLY A 425 13.94 -12.24 -4.34
C GLY A 425 12.47 -11.90 -4.50
N ARG A 426 12.12 -10.70 -4.06
CA ARG A 426 10.92 -10.00 -4.51
C ARG A 426 11.04 -9.71 -6.00
N PHE A 427 9.90 -9.78 -6.69
CA PHE A 427 9.76 -9.26 -8.03
C PHE A 427 9.80 -7.72 -7.98
N GLN A 428 10.62 -7.10 -8.82
CA GLN A 428 10.88 -5.65 -8.80
C GLN A 428 10.27 -4.94 -10.00
N LYS A 429 10.42 -5.51 -11.21
CA LYS A 429 9.95 -4.88 -12.45
C LYS A 429 9.93 -5.87 -13.60
N ASP A 430 9.00 -5.67 -14.54
CA ASP A 430 9.08 -6.28 -15.87
C ASP A 430 8.90 -5.27 -17.01
N GLY A 431 9.28 -5.70 -18.21
CA GLY A 431 8.96 -4.96 -19.43
C GLY A 431 9.89 -5.27 -20.60
N GLU A 432 9.57 -4.68 -21.76
CA GLU A 432 10.34 -4.87 -22.99
C GLU A 432 11.63 -4.02 -23.03
N LEU A 433 12.74 -4.67 -23.37
CA LEU A 433 14.03 -4.04 -23.69
C LEU A 433 14.64 -4.63 -24.97
N LYS A 434 15.35 -3.82 -25.74
CA LYS A 434 16.27 -4.34 -26.76
C LYS A 434 17.59 -4.69 -26.09
N VAL A 435 18.11 -5.87 -26.34
CA VAL A 435 19.32 -6.39 -25.69
C VAL A 435 20.35 -6.76 -26.74
N LEU A 436 21.54 -6.14 -26.65
CA LEU A 436 22.74 -6.49 -27.39
C LEU A 436 23.65 -7.34 -26.51
N SER A 437 23.90 -8.57 -26.92
CA SER A 437 24.99 -9.37 -26.32
C SER A 437 26.30 -8.98 -26.97
N HIS A 438 27.31 -8.67 -26.16
CA HIS A 438 28.66 -8.39 -26.67
C HIS A 438 29.40 -9.65 -27.14
N MET A 439 28.83 -10.84 -26.94
CA MET A 439 29.41 -12.11 -27.41
C MET A 439 29.08 -12.41 -28.87
N ASP A 440 27.87 -12.06 -29.32
CA ASP A 440 27.42 -12.32 -30.69
C ASP A 440 27.06 -11.05 -31.47
N SER A 441 27.16 -9.89 -30.84
CA SER A 441 26.86 -8.56 -31.37
C SER A 441 25.46 -8.43 -31.99
N ARG A 442 24.50 -9.27 -31.57
CA ARG A 442 23.12 -9.23 -32.07
C ARG A 442 22.19 -8.53 -31.09
N VAL A 443 21.52 -7.51 -31.58
CA VAL A 443 20.41 -6.85 -30.88
C VAL A 443 19.15 -7.71 -31.01
N ARG A 444 18.46 -7.96 -29.89
CA ARG A 444 17.23 -8.75 -29.87
C ARG A 444 16.21 -8.14 -28.92
N ASN A 445 14.93 -8.19 -29.29
CA ASN A 445 13.85 -7.80 -28.38
C ASN A 445 13.69 -8.88 -27.31
N ARG A 446 13.62 -8.47 -26.04
CA ARG A 446 13.43 -9.33 -24.88
C ARG A 446 12.41 -8.71 -23.93
N HIS A 447 11.60 -9.57 -23.32
CA HIS A 447 10.87 -9.23 -22.11
C HIS A 447 11.76 -9.54 -20.93
N ILE A 448 11.93 -8.59 -20.03
CA ILE A 448 12.78 -8.72 -18.86
C ILE A 448 11.91 -8.90 -17.64
N PHE A 449 12.25 -9.85 -16.77
CA PHE A 449 11.71 -9.95 -15.41
C PHE A 449 12.85 -9.74 -14.42
N LEU A 450 12.75 -8.73 -13.57
CA LEU A 450 13.74 -8.38 -12.57
C LEU A 450 13.29 -8.80 -11.17
N PHE A 451 14.14 -9.56 -10.49
CA PHE A 451 14.01 -9.94 -9.09
C PHE A 451 15.24 -9.45 -8.31
N ASP A 452 15.20 -9.48 -6.97
CA ASP A 452 16.32 -8.98 -6.14
C ASP A 452 17.69 -9.58 -6.48
N LYS A 453 17.75 -10.87 -6.85
CA LYS A 453 19.02 -11.57 -7.15
C LYS A 453 19.24 -11.86 -8.63
N VAL A 454 18.19 -11.86 -9.46
CA VAL A 454 18.27 -12.31 -10.85
C VAL A 454 17.44 -11.45 -11.79
N MET A 455 17.97 -11.20 -12.98
CA MET A 455 17.25 -10.63 -14.11
C MET A 455 17.10 -11.69 -15.20
N LEU A 456 15.87 -12.07 -15.53
CA LEU A 456 15.55 -13.06 -16.56
C LEU A 456 15.29 -12.38 -17.90
N MET A 457 15.91 -12.89 -18.95
CA MET A 457 15.68 -12.48 -20.34
C MET A 457 14.81 -13.52 -21.05
N CYS A 458 13.61 -13.09 -21.44
CA CYS A 458 12.62 -13.93 -22.08
C CYS A 458 12.26 -13.44 -23.49
N LYS A 459 11.76 -14.34 -24.33
CA LYS A 459 11.09 -14.00 -25.60
C LYS A 459 9.58 -14.18 -25.40
N ALA A 460 8.80 -13.12 -25.58
CA ALA A 460 7.34 -13.21 -25.53
C ALA A 460 6.77 -14.12 -26.66
N ARG A 461 5.74 -14.89 -26.32
CA ARG A 461 5.03 -15.86 -27.18
C ARG A 461 3.52 -15.79 -26.88
N GLY A 462 2.87 -14.69 -27.28
CA GLY A 462 1.48 -14.44 -26.92
C GLY A 462 1.35 -14.21 -25.42
N GLU A 463 0.67 -15.12 -24.73
CA GLU A 463 0.46 -15.05 -23.27
C GLU A 463 1.60 -15.66 -22.45
N THR A 464 2.47 -16.45 -23.09
CA THR A 464 3.59 -17.14 -22.42
C THR A 464 4.93 -16.55 -22.83
N TYR A 465 5.97 -16.91 -22.08
CA TYR A 465 7.34 -16.47 -22.29
C TYR A 465 8.22 -17.68 -22.55
N SER A 466 9.26 -17.53 -23.36
CA SER A 466 10.31 -18.54 -23.51
C SER A 466 11.61 -18.01 -22.93
N PHE A 467 12.16 -18.69 -21.92
CA PHE A 467 13.44 -18.35 -21.33
C PHE A 467 14.57 -18.32 -22.38
N LYS A 468 15.49 -17.36 -22.27
CA LYS A 468 16.64 -17.22 -23.16
C LYS A 468 17.96 -17.15 -22.41
N ASP A 469 18.03 -16.30 -21.39
CA ASP A 469 19.26 -16.09 -20.63
C ASP A 469 18.93 -15.44 -19.27
N ALA A 470 19.90 -15.39 -18.35
CA ALA A 470 19.73 -14.78 -17.03
C ALA A 470 21.00 -14.05 -16.57
N ILE A 471 20.82 -12.96 -15.82
CA ILE A 471 21.90 -12.22 -15.16
C ILE A 471 21.72 -12.37 -13.65
N VAL A 472 22.71 -12.97 -12.98
CA VAL A 472 22.80 -12.95 -11.51
C VAL A 472 23.32 -11.58 -11.10
N LEU A 473 22.47 -10.75 -10.50
CA LEU A 473 22.75 -9.31 -10.33
C LEU A 473 24.04 -9.06 -9.55
N GLY A 474 24.30 -9.81 -8.48
CA GLY A 474 25.52 -9.68 -7.68
C GLY A 474 26.83 -10.03 -8.38
N GLU A 475 26.80 -10.59 -9.59
CA GLU A 475 28.00 -10.82 -10.42
C GLU A 475 28.26 -9.70 -11.43
N TYR A 476 27.35 -8.73 -11.53
CA TYR A 476 27.36 -7.68 -12.53
C TYR A 476 27.36 -6.30 -11.88
N LYS A 477 27.90 -5.32 -12.62
CA LYS A 477 27.73 -3.91 -12.32
C LYS A 477 26.99 -3.22 -13.44
N THR A 478 26.16 -2.24 -13.08
CA THR A 478 25.51 -1.34 -14.02
C THR A 478 26.46 -0.19 -14.37
N ASP A 479 26.53 0.14 -15.65
CA ASP A 479 27.26 1.27 -16.21
C ASP A 479 26.27 2.11 -17.02
N ASP A 480 26.05 3.34 -16.55
CA ASP A 480 25.11 4.32 -17.08
C ASP A 480 25.83 5.44 -17.88
N SER A 481 27.14 5.33 -18.09
CA SER A 481 27.92 6.34 -18.83
C SER A 481 27.65 6.36 -20.34
N ALA A 482 26.97 5.33 -20.86
CA ALA A 482 26.57 5.27 -22.25
C ALA A 482 25.46 6.29 -22.54
N GLY A 483 25.79 7.33 -23.31
CA GLY A 483 24.81 8.29 -23.82
C GLY A 483 23.98 7.73 -24.97
N PRO A 484 22.80 8.33 -25.25
CA PRO A 484 22.05 8.03 -26.47
C PRO A 484 22.91 8.35 -27.71
N ASN A 485 22.76 7.60 -28.81
CA ASN A 485 23.43 7.99 -30.06
C ASN A 485 22.93 9.37 -30.51
N ASP A 486 23.77 10.14 -31.22
CA ASP A 486 23.52 11.53 -31.69
C ASP A 486 22.23 11.74 -32.52
N LYS A 487 21.50 10.67 -32.84
CA LYS A 487 20.18 10.71 -33.49
C LYS A 487 19.07 10.96 -32.44
N LYS A 488 18.89 12.22 -32.06
CA LYS A 488 17.77 12.69 -31.25
C LYS A 488 16.43 12.26 -31.88
N GLY A 489 15.58 11.55 -31.12
CA GLY A 489 14.23 11.13 -31.54
C GLY A 489 14.07 9.68 -32.02
N GLU A 490 15.15 8.88 -32.10
CA GLU A 490 15.03 7.46 -32.47
C GLU A 490 14.53 6.60 -31.27
N LYS A 491 13.37 5.96 -31.41
CA LYS A 491 12.82 5.02 -30.39
C LYS A 491 13.85 3.92 -30.11
N TRP A 492 14.02 3.54 -28.84
CA TRP A 492 14.99 2.54 -28.38
C TRP A 492 16.47 2.97 -28.43
N ASN A 493 16.76 4.25 -28.18
CA ASN A 493 18.11 4.82 -28.25
C ASN A 493 18.68 5.21 -26.88
N TYR A 494 18.14 4.68 -25.77
CA TYR A 494 18.57 5.03 -24.42
C TYR A 494 19.26 3.83 -23.74
N PRO A 495 20.60 3.71 -23.85
CA PRO A 495 21.32 2.53 -23.41
C PRO A 495 21.73 2.57 -21.93
N PHE A 496 21.81 1.39 -21.32
CA PHE A 496 22.62 1.12 -20.13
C PHE A 496 23.32 -0.22 -20.28
N ILE A 497 24.47 -0.41 -19.63
CA ILE A 497 25.30 -1.60 -19.81
C ILE A 497 25.39 -2.37 -18.49
N MET A 498 25.19 -3.68 -18.56
CA MET A 498 25.51 -4.59 -17.45
C MET A 498 26.77 -5.35 -17.78
N VAL A 499 27.82 -5.14 -16.99
CA VAL A 499 29.14 -5.76 -17.19
C VAL A 499 29.43 -6.71 -16.04
N LYS A 500 29.74 -7.97 -16.37
CA LYS A 500 30.15 -8.96 -15.38
C LYS A 500 31.45 -8.52 -14.69
N HIS A 501 31.62 -8.76 -13.40
CA HIS A 501 32.81 -8.34 -12.66
C HIS A 501 34.14 -8.88 -13.23
N ASP A 502 34.10 -10.08 -13.82
CA ASP A 502 35.26 -10.69 -14.50
C ASP A 502 35.55 -10.11 -15.90
N LYS A 503 34.71 -9.18 -16.37
CA LYS A 503 34.75 -8.53 -17.69
C LYS A 503 34.64 -9.48 -18.89
N ARG A 504 34.22 -10.73 -18.69
CA ARG A 504 34.09 -11.73 -19.77
C ARG A 504 32.77 -11.62 -20.53
N MET A 505 31.74 -11.07 -19.89
CA MET A 505 30.41 -10.92 -20.46
C MET A 505 29.84 -9.54 -20.20
N ALA A 506 29.22 -8.96 -21.22
CA ALA A 506 28.52 -7.69 -21.12
C ALA A 506 27.25 -7.69 -21.98
N PHE A 507 26.23 -7.00 -21.51
CA PHE A 507 24.98 -6.76 -22.22
C PHE A 507 24.72 -5.26 -22.28
N THR A 508 24.36 -4.75 -23.45
CA THR A 508 23.80 -3.39 -23.57
C THR A 508 22.30 -3.52 -23.73
N PHE A 509 21.57 -2.90 -22.81
CA PHE A 509 20.12 -2.80 -22.84
C PHE A 509 19.75 -1.43 -23.39
N PHE A 510 18.79 -1.37 -24.30
CA PHE A 510 18.24 -0.13 -24.82
C PHE A 510 16.78 -0.03 -24.39
N ALA A 511 16.47 1.05 -23.66
CA ALA A 511 15.11 1.43 -23.30
C ALA A 511 14.50 2.33 -24.38
N LYS A 512 13.17 2.39 -24.42
CA LYS A 512 12.40 3.17 -25.38
C LYS A 512 12.53 4.67 -25.12
N THR A 513 12.60 5.07 -23.85
CA THR A 513 12.75 6.45 -23.37
C THR A 513 13.82 6.59 -22.29
N GLU A 514 14.24 7.83 -22.04
CA GLU A 514 15.14 8.16 -20.93
C GLU A 514 14.50 7.86 -19.57
N ASP A 515 13.22 8.19 -19.39
CA ASP A 515 12.49 7.86 -18.16
C ASP A 515 12.45 6.35 -17.91
N GLN A 516 12.13 5.55 -18.93
CA GLN A 516 12.15 4.10 -18.82
C GLN A 516 13.56 3.57 -18.47
N ARG A 517 14.62 4.13 -19.08
CA ARG A 517 16.02 3.81 -18.76
C ARG A 517 16.31 4.08 -17.29
N GLN A 518 15.94 5.26 -16.79
CA GLN A 518 16.19 5.66 -15.41
C GLN A 518 15.46 4.74 -14.42
N LYS A 519 14.17 4.45 -14.67
CA LYS A 519 13.38 3.49 -13.87
C LYS A 519 14.00 2.09 -13.82
N TRP A 520 14.57 1.60 -14.93
CA TRP A 520 15.27 0.31 -14.95
C TRP A 520 16.55 0.35 -14.10
N ILE A 521 17.36 1.41 -14.20
CA ILE A 521 18.59 1.57 -13.41
C ILE A 521 18.26 1.64 -11.92
N GLU A 522 17.24 2.40 -11.54
CA GLU A 522 16.77 2.53 -10.16
C GLU A 522 16.26 1.19 -9.61
N ALA A 523 15.47 0.44 -10.39
CA ALA A 523 14.98 -0.87 -9.98
C ALA A 523 16.13 -1.88 -9.79
N ILE A 524 17.15 -1.85 -10.66
CA ILE A 524 18.35 -2.70 -10.50
C ILE A 524 19.16 -2.29 -9.26
N ALA A 525 19.31 -0.99 -9.01
CA ALA A 525 20.00 -0.49 -7.83
C ALA A 525 19.27 -0.89 -6.53
N LEU A 526 17.93 -0.82 -6.53
CA LEU A 526 17.09 -1.27 -5.41
C LEU A 526 17.25 -2.78 -5.17
N ALA A 527 17.18 -3.60 -6.22
CA ALA A 527 17.40 -5.05 -6.15
C ALA A 527 18.77 -5.39 -5.51
N LEU A 528 19.83 -4.68 -5.93
CA LEU A 528 21.17 -4.84 -5.38
C LEU A 528 21.26 -4.38 -3.92
N ASP A 529 20.64 -3.25 -3.53
CA ASP A 529 20.62 -2.77 -2.13
C ASP A 529 19.86 -3.75 -1.22
N ASN A 530 18.78 -4.38 -1.70
CA ASN A 530 18.05 -5.41 -0.95
C ASN A 530 18.92 -6.64 -0.64
N THR A 531 19.81 -7.02 -1.56
CA THR A 531 20.70 -8.18 -1.37
C THR A 531 22.00 -7.83 -0.65
N GLN A 532 22.50 -6.60 -0.81
CA GLN A 532 23.78 -6.11 -0.31
C GLN A 532 23.63 -4.66 0.20
N PRO A 533 23.03 -4.46 1.39
CA PRO A 533 22.63 -3.13 1.81
C PRO A 533 23.87 -2.30 2.16
N ALA A 534 23.92 -1.06 1.66
CA ALA A 534 25.07 -0.18 1.89
C ALA A 534 25.36 0.04 3.39
N ALA A 535 24.32 -0.02 4.23
CA ALA A 535 24.41 0.09 5.69
C ALA A 535 25.14 -1.09 6.37
N ALA A 536 25.38 -2.21 5.67
CA ALA A 536 26.15 -3.33 6.20
C ALA A 536 27.64 -3.03 6.34
N GLY A 537 28.16 -1.94 5.77
CA GLY A 537 29.52 -1.45 6.04
C GLY A 537 30.64 -2.49 5.87
N GLY A 538 30.47 -3.44 4.93
CA GLY A 538 31.42 -4.53 4.69
C GLY A 538 31.38 -5.70 5.70
N LEU A 539 30.45 -5.72 6.64
CA LEU A 539 30.23 -6.86 7.54
C LEU A 539 29.52 -8.00 6.78
N ARG A 540 30.26 -9.07 6.51
CA ARG A 540 29.94 -10.17 5.56
C ARG A 540 28.76 -11.12 5.88
N ASN A 541 27.83 -10.79 6.78
CA ASN A 541 26.90 -11.81 7.30
C ASN A 541 25.42 -11.40 7.30
N TYR A 542 24.97 -10.61 6.33
CA TYR A 542 23.54 -10.35 6.14
C TYR A 542 22.97 -11.26 5.06
N ILE A 543 21.87 -11.94 5.38
CA ILE A 543 21.19 -12.85 4.45
C ILE A 543 19.70 -12.49 4.47
N MET A 544 19.05 -12.50 3.31
CA MET A 544 17.59 -12.44 3.22
C MET A 544 17.01 -13.79 3.63
N HIS A 545 16.04 -13.81 4.54
CA HIS A 545 15.42 -15.04 5.03
C HIS A 545 13.93 -14.85 5.29
N THR A 546 13.20 -15.91 5.00
CA THR A 546 11.75 -15.99 5.17
C THR A 546 11.46 -16.62 6.52
N PHE A 547 10.77 -15.90 7.41
CA PHE A 547 10.41 -16.41 8.73
C PHE A 547 9.06 -17.12 8.68
N GLU A 548 9.01 -18.38 9.09
CA GLU A 548 7.76 -19.16 9.15
C GLU A 548 6.77 -18.62 10.20
N LYS A 549 7.28 -17.96 11.25
CA LYS A 549 6.47 -17.40 12.33
C LYS A 549 6.75 -15.92 12.50
N PRO A 550 5.75 -15.12 12.95
CA PRO A 550 5.96 -13.72 13.27
C PRO A 550 7.12 -13.53 14.24
N LYS A 551 7.96 -12.51 14.00
CA LYS A 551 9.10 -12.17 14.84
C LYS A 551 9.11 -10.67 15.12
N GLU A 552 9.69 -10.29 16.25
CA GLU A 552 9.96 -8.88 16.57
C GLU A 552 11.44 -8.58 16.33
N CYS A 553 11.73 -7.35 15.93
CA CYS A 553 13.08 -6.84 15.77
C CYS A 553 13.75 -6.69 17.15
N ASP A 554 14.95 -7.25 17.32
CA ASP A 554 15.67 -7.22 18.61
C ASP A 554 16.12 -5.81 19.03
N VAL A 555 16.11 -4.86 18.09
CA VAL A 555 16.55 -3.48 18.30
C VAL A 555 15.39 -2.55 18.65
N CYS A 556 14.28 -2.61 17.91
CA CYS A 556 13.15 -1.68 18.10
C CYS A 556 11.90 -2.31 18.71
N GLY A 557 11.84 -3.63 18.87
CA GLY A 557 10.68 -4.35 19.41
C GLY A 557 9.42 -4.33 18.53
N LYS A 558 9.53 -3.81 17.29
CA LYS A 558 8.43 -3.84 16.30
C LYS A 558 8.43 -5.16 15.55
N LEU A 559 7.26 -5.55 15.06
CA LEU A 559 7.13 -6.75 14.23
C LEU A 559 7.98 -6.62 12.96
N LEU A 560 8.68 -7.69 12.62
CA LEU A 560 9.18 -7.91 11.27
C LEU A 560 7.96 -8.20 10.40
N ARG A 561 7.64 -7.24 9.54
CA ARG A 561 6.40 -7.25 8.76
C ARG A 561 6.49 -8.10 7.50
N ASP A 562 7.71 -8.29 7.00
CA ASP A 562 8.01 -9.12 5.85
C ASP A 562 8.13 -10.58 6.28
N LYS A 563 7.12 -11.42 6.04
CA LYS A 563 7.24 -12.87 6.21
C LYS A 563 8.25 -13.42 5.21
N TYR A 564 8.26 -12.86 4.00
CA TYR A 564 9.12 -13.25 2.90
C TYR A 564 10.35 -12.34 2.80
N LEU A 565 11.55 -12.93 2.89
CA LEU A 565 12.84 -12.28 2.69
C LEU A 565 13.18 -11.09 3.63
N SER A 566 12.80 -11.19 4.90
CA SER A 566 13.34 -10.31 5.95
C SER A 566 14.87 -10.42 6.05
N MET A 567 15.56 -9.28 6.17
CA MET A 567 17.01 -9.25 6.36
C MET A 567 17.39 -9.57 7.81
N TYR A 568 18.46 -10.35 8.02
CA TYR A 568 19.00 -10.59 9.37
C TYR A 568 20.52 -10.76 9.33
N LYS A 569 21.15 -10.58 10.50
CA LYS A 569 22.59 -10.76 10.68
C LYS A 569 22.88 -12.11 11.33
N GLN A 570 23.62 -12.98 10.64
CA GLN A 570 24.11 -14.23 11.22
C GLN A 570 25.40 -13.98 12.03
N SER A 571 25.39 -14.29 13.33
CA SER A 571 26.60 -14.25 14.17
C SER A 571 27.23 -15.65 14.30
N TYR A 572 28.56 -15.70 14.49
CA TYR A 572 29.34 -16.95 14.59
C TYR A 572 29.06 -17.81 15.85
N LEU A 573 28.10 -17.41 16.70
CA LEU A 573 27.81 -18.05 18.00
C LEU A 573 26.35 -18.54 18.12
N ASP A 574 25.65 -18.78 17.01
CA ASP A 574 24.23 -19.19 16.98
C ASP A 574 23.23 -18.21 17.63
N MET A 575 23.70 -17.04 18.11
CA MET A 575 22.82 -15.94 18.52
C MET A 575 22.44 -15.11 17.29
N ILE A 576 21.22 -15.33 16.81
CA ILE A 576 20.58 -14.58 15.72
C ILE A 576 20.23 -13.19 16.27
N SER A 577 20.67 -12.12 15.62
CA SER A 577 20.20 -10.75 15.91
C SER A 577 19.43 -10.23 14.70
N LEU A 578 18.14 -9.98 14.91
CA LEU A 578 17.17 -9.59 13.90
C LEU A 578 17.18 -8.07 13.69
N TYR A 579 17.37 -7.64 12.45
CA TYR A 579 17.37 -6.23 12.08
C TYR A 579 16.30 -5.97 11.01
N SER A 580 15.38 -5.05 11.27
CA SER A 580 14.50 -4.53 10.23
C SER A 580 15.28 -3.56 9.32
N PHE A 581 15.86 -4.06 8.23
CA PHE A 581 16.38 -3.24 7.14
C PHE A 581 15.36 -3.26 5.99
N ARG A 582 14.63 -2.14 5.85
CA ARG A 582 13.83 -1.73 4.69
C ARG A 582 13.04 -2.82 3.94
N GLY A 583 11.72 -2.77 4.09
CA GLY A 583 10.78 -3.16 3.03
C GLY A 583 10.24 -1.87 2.39
N ILE A 584 10.29 -1.82 1.06
CA ILE A 584 9.66 -0.93 0.05
C ILE A 584 8.89 0.31 0.58
N PHE A 585 9.23 1.47 0.00
CA PHE A 585 8.60 2.80 0.14
C PHE A 585 7.24 2.84 0.88
N PHE A 586 7.28 3.10 2.18
CA PHE A 586 6.53 4.18 2.84
C PHE A 586 7.22 4.46 4.18
N GLN A 587 7.73 5.70 4.31
CA GLN A 587 8.29 6.28 5.53
C GLN A 587 9.61 5.67 6.05
N GLY A 588 10.70 6.39 5.76
CA GLY A 588 12.08 6.06 6.14
C GLY A 588 12.35 6.00 7.64
N TYR A 589 11.88 4.96 8.31
CA TYR A 589 12.31 4.60 9.64
C TYR A 589 13.48 3.62 9.54
N LEU A 590 14.69 4.16 9.45
CA LEU A 590 15.87 3.41 9.92
C LEU A 590 15.55 2.90 11.32
N CYS A 591 15.85 1.63 11.59
CA CYS A 591 15.82 1.08 12.94
C CYS A 591 16.85 1.85 13.78
N GLN A 592 16.42 2.95 14.39
CA GLN A 592 17.29 3.80 15.19
C GLN A 592 17.66 3.04 16.46
N VAL A 593 18.95 2.84 16.67
CA VAL A 593 19.50 2.33 17.93
C VAL A 593 19.03 3.25 19.04
N SER A 594 18.45 2.69 20.11
CA SER A 594 17.92 3.49 21.22
C SER A 594 19.07 4.22 21.90
N LYS A 595 19.08 5.56 21.91
CA LYS A 595 20.12 6.30 22.65
C LYS A 595 19.73 6.42 24.12
N GLY A 596 20.67 6.13 25.01
CA GLY A 596 20.49 6.33 26.45
C GLY A 596 21.60 7.21 27.01
N LYS A 597 21.31 7.93 28.08
CA LYS A 597 22.31 8.68 28.83
C LYS A 597 22.68 7.91 30.09
N ALA A 598 23.96 7.75 30.34
CA ALA A 598 24.46 7.16 31.57
C ALA A 598 24.02 8.01 32.78
N VAL A 599 23.24 7.44 33.69
CA VAL A 599 22.85 8.10 34.95
C VAL A 599 23.92 7.99 36.03
N GLN A 600 24.83 7.02 35.87
CA GLN A 600 25.97 6.76 36.74
C GLN A 600 27.12 6.14 35.93
N PRO A 601 28.39 6.28 36.39
CA PRO A 601 29.51 5.68 35.69
C PRO A 601 29.48 4.16 35.85
N TYR A 602 30.00 3.45 34.85
CA TYR A 602 30.19 2.01 34.91
C TYR A 602 31.60 1.66 34.43
N LYS A 603 32.40 1.08 35.32
CA LYS A 603 33.81 0.71 35.08
C LYS A 603 34.02 -0.80 35.09
N GLY A 604 32.99 -1.56 34.68
CA GLY A 604 33.04 -3.03 34.66
C GLY A 604 32.73 -3.71 36.00
N SER A 605 32.15 -2.98 36.97
CA SER A 605 31.69 -3.53 38.26
C SER A 605 30.21 -3.21 38.49
N PRO A 606 29.33 -4.22 38.70
CA PRO A 606 29.63 -5.65 38.69
C PRO A 606 30.13 -6.10 37.29
N PRO A 607 30.97 -7.14 37.19
CA PRO A 607 31.38 -7.68 35.90
C PRO A 607 30.18 -8.34 35.20
N PRO A 608 30.08 -8.27 33.87
CA PRO A 608 29.07 -9.01 33.13
C PRO A 608 29.20 -10.52 33.37
N PRO A 609 28.09 -11.29 33.32
CA PRO A 609 28.12 -12.74 33.29
C PRO A 609 29.10 -13.26 32.24
N SER A 610 29.69 -14.45 32.46
CA SER A 610 30.74 -14.97 31.57
C SER A 610 30.31 -15.13 30.10
N SER A 611 29.01 -15.31 29.84
CA SER A 611 28.40 -15.34 28.50
C SER A 611 28.20 -13.96 27.85
N MET A 612 28.35 -12.87 28.61
CA MET A 612 28.03 -11.48 28.24
C MET A 612 29.24 -10.55 28.36
N ARG A 613 30.45 -11.03 28.04
CA ARG A 613 31.67 -10.19 27.97
C ARG A 613 31.90 -9.69 26.52
N PRO A 614 32.56 -8.54 26.31
CA PRO A 614 33.21 -7.64 27.28
C PRO A 614 32.26 -6.63 27.94
N ALA A 615 32.71 -5.99 29.04
CA ALA A 615 31.99 -4.90 29.69
C ALA A 615 32.17 -3.59 28.89
N LEU A 616 31.08 -2.85 28.66
CA LEU A 616 31.17 -1.51 28.05
C LEU A 616 31.36 -0.48 29.15
N MET A 617 32.55 0.12 29.25
CA MET A 617 32.83 1.13 30.27
C MET A 617 32.44 2.52 29.79
N PHE A 618 31.89 3.33 30.70
CA PHE A 618 31.45 4.71 30.45
C PHE A 618 31.41 5.53 31.74
N ASP A 619 31.38 6.85 31.60
CA ASP A 619 31.22 7.81 32.68
C ASP A 619 29.77 8.30 32.78
N LYS A 620 29.45 8.95 33.90
CA LYS A 620 28.15 9.59 34.06
C LYS A 620 27.94 10.62 32.96
N ASP A 621 26.72 10.73 32.48
CA ASP A 621 26.26 11.65 31.43
C ASP A 621 26.71 11.29 30.00
N ASP A 622 27.48 10.22 29.81
CA ASP A 622 27.81 9.69 28.49
C ASP A 622 26.57 9.25 27.72
N VAL A 623 26.59 9.48 26.41
CA VAL A 623 25.56 8.98 25.50
C VAL A 623 25.99 7.62 24.96
N ILE A 624 25.09 6.64 25.10
CA ILE A 624 25.32 5.25 24.73
C ILE A 624 24.27 4.85 23.71
N ASP A 625 24.71 4.29 22.59
CA ASP A 625 23.83 3.67 21.63
C ASP A 625 23.47 2.27 22.17
N VAL A 626 22.26 2.11 22.72
CA VAL A 626 21.78 0.85 23.29
C VAL A 626 21.37 -0.11 22.17
N VAL A 627 22.20 -1.13 21.96
CA VAL A 627 22.12 -2.10 20.86
C VAL A 627 21.15 -3.23 21.16
N SER A 628 21.02 -3.66 22.42
CA SER A 628 20.10 -4.73 22.82
C SER A 628 19.62 -4.55 24.27
N GLN A 629 18.33 -4.80 24.49
CA GLN A 629 17.67 -4.80 25.80
C GLN A 629 17.02 -6.16 26.11
N ALA A 630 17.53 -7.24 25.51
CA ALA A 630 16.93 -8.58 25.61
C ALA A 630 16.93 -9.14 27.05
N ASP A 631 17.89 -8.70 27.89
CA ASP A 631 17.96 -9.05 29.30
C ASP A 631 17.52 -7.87 30.17
N LYS A 632 16.79 -8.19 31.25
CA LYS A 632 16.18 -7.22 32.17
C LYS A 632 17.22 -6.43 32.96
N ASP A 633 18.31 -7.08 33.33
CA ASP A 633 19.34 -6.54 34.21
C ASP A 633 20.60 -6.11 33.45
N TRP A 634 20.82 -6.65 32.25
CA TRP A 634 22.00 -6.39 31.43
C TRP A 634 21.65 -5.94 30.02
N TRP A 635 22.12 -4.77 29.62
CA TRP A 635 21.96 -4.25 28.27
C TRP A 635 23.28 -4.27 27.51
N LYS A 636 23.18 -4.42 26.19
CA LYS A 636 24.33 -4.28 25.29
C LYS A 636 24.27 -2.90 24.66
N GLY A 637 25.40 -2.20 24.61
CA GLY A 637 25.48 -0.92 23.91
C GLY A 637 26.80 -0.72 23.19
N ARG A 638 26.89 0.44 22.54
CA ARG A 638 28.04 0.90 21.79
C ARG A 638 28.38 2.33 22.20
N ARG A 639 29.68 2.59 22.41
CA ARG A 639 30.22 3.94 22.66
C ARG A 639 31.57 4.06 21.95
N GLN A 640 31.73 5.10 21.11
CA GLN A 640 32.98 5.39 20.39
C GLN A 640 33.57 4.19 19.61
N GLY A 641 32.72 3.31 19.06
CA GLY A 641 33.14 2.13 18.31
C GLY A 641 33.39 0.88 19.15
N GLU A 642 33.39 0.98 20.48
CA GLU A 642 33.48 -0.16 21.39
C GLU A 642 32.07 -0.67 21.73
N GLU A 643 31.88 -2.00 21.66
CA GLU A 643 30.65 -2.67 22.09
C GLU A 643 30.88 -3.51 23.35
N GLY A 644 29.90 -3.52 24.23
CA GLY A 644 29.93 -4.36 25.42
C GLY A 644 28.66 -4.28 26.24
N TRP A 645 28.68 -4.96 27.37
CA TRP A 645 27.53 -5.10 28.27
C TRP A 645 27.65 -4.22 29.50
N PHE A 646 26.52 -3.74 30.00
CA PHE A 646 26.42 -2.94 31.21
C PHE A 646 25.07 -3.16 31.92
N PRO A 647 24.97 -2.93 33.24
CA PRO A 647 23.71 -3.06 33.95
C PRO A 647 22.66 -2.07 33.44
N SER A 648 21.44 -2.52 33.16
CA SER A 648 20.34 -1.70 32.62
C SER A 648 20.11 -0.42 33.42
N ARG A 649 20.16 -0.51 34.76
CA ARG A 649 20.06 0.60 35.71
C ARG A 649 21.09 1.72 35.53
N CYS A 650 22.20 1.48 34.85
CA CYS A 650 23.26 2.47 34.67
C CYS A 650 22.91 3.54 33.61
N VAL A 651 21.92 3.27 32.76
CA VAL A 651 21.56 4.13 31.63
C VAL A 651 20.06 4.40 31.67
N ASN A 652 19.69 5.68 31.58
CA ASN A 652 18.31 6.05 31.33
C ASN A 652 18.14 6.26 29.82
N ILE A 653 17.24 5.48 29.22
CA ILE A 653 16.93 5.63 27.80
C ILE A 653 16.06 6.87 27.66
N PHE A 654 16.63 7.92 27.09
CA PHE A 654 15.83 9.01 26.58
C PHE A 654 15.53 8.64 25.14
N ARG A 655 14.29 8.21 24.87
CA ARG A 655 13.79 8.23 23.49
C ARG A 655 14.12 9.63 22.97
N ILE A 656 15.02 9.72 21.99
CA ILE A 656 15.16 10.94 21.20
C ILE A 656 13.73 11.32 20.86
N THR A 657 13.36 12.53 21.28
CA THR A 657 12.04 13.08 21.13
C THR A 657 11.56 12.73 19.74
N ARG A 658 10.43 12.03 19.68
CA ARG A 658 9.57 11.91 18.51
C ARG A 658 9.78 13.17 17.64
N LYS A 659 10.22 12.99 16.38
CA LYS A 659 9.59 13.80 15.34
C LYS A 659 8.09 13.58 15.51
N GLU A 660 7.36 14.68 15.41
CA GLU A 660 5.98 14.83 15.84
C GLU A 660 5.16 13.55 15.68
N SER A 661 4.34 13.28 16.69
CA SER A 661 3.22 12.36 16.57
C SER A 661 2.61 12.47 15.18
N TYR A 662 2.25 11.35 14.54
CA TYR A 662 1.45 11.31 13.30
C TYR A 662 0.19 12.20 13.35
N LEU A 663 -0.18 12.71 14.53
CA LEU A 663 -1.18 13.74 14.76
C LEU A 663 -0.79 15.17 14.28
N HIS A 664 0.41 15.41 13.75
CA HIS A 664 0.80 16.68 13.08
C HIS A 664 1.13 16.51 11.59
N VAL A 665 0.56 15.49 10.93
CA VAL A 665 0.37 15.62 9.48
C VAL A 665 -0.76 16.62 9.31
N HIS A 666 -0.40 17.87 8.97
CA HIS A 666 -1.36 18.78 8.38
C HIS A 666 -1.99 18.06 7.19
N ASN A 667 -3.30 17.88 7.29
CA ASN A 667 -4.16 17.56 6.17
C ASN A 667 -4.07 18.75 5.20
N THR A 668 -3.18 18.69 4.21
CA THR A 668 -3.24 19.57 3.04
C THR A 668 -3.56 18.71 1.85
N GLY A 669 -4.86 18.41 1.71
CA GLY A 669 -5.41 18.16 0.39
C GLY A 669 -5.37 19.47 -0.41
N PHE A 670 -4.95 19.33 -1.66
CA PHE A 670 -5.37 20.08 -2.83
C PHE A 670 -5.22 21.62 -2.90
N LEU A 671 -4.84 22.04 -4.12
CA LEU A 671 -4.77 23.41 -4.71
C LEU A 671 -3.42 24.11 -4.44
N THR A 672 -2.57 24.47 -5.43
CA THR A 672 -2.71 24.70 -6.87
C THR A 672 -1.37 24.52 -7.61
N ASN A 673 -1.41 23.92 -8.80
CA ASN A 673 -0.44 24.07 -9.90
C ASN A 673 -0.26 25.57 -10.24
N GLY A 674 0.83 26.08 -10.81
CA GLY A 674 2.11 25.57 -11.31
C GLY A 674 2.86 26.75 -11.95
N ASP A 675 4.18 26.66 -12.16
CA ASP A 675 4.81 26.92 -13.46
C ASP A 675 6.33 26.71 -13.40
N SER A 676 6.88 26.45 -14.57
CA SER A 676 8.09 25.67 -14.88
C SER A 676 9.44 26.43 -14.95
N SER A 677 10.49 25.78 -14.38
CA SER A 677 11.84 25.54 -14.95
C SER A 677 12.86 26.71 -15.14
N PRO A 678 14.16 26.45 -15.47
CA PRO A 678 15.24 26.05 -14.53
C PRO A 678 16.57 26.83 -14.72
N GLN A 679 17.50 26.87 -13.73
CA GLN A 679 18.96 26.99 -13.99
C GLN A 679 19.89 26.74 -12.76
N THR A 680 20.63 25.63 -12.84
CA THR A 680 22.03 25.30 -12.43
C THR A 680 22.85 26.07 -11.36
N LEU A 681 23.54 25.23 -10.57
CA LEU A 681 24.95 25.26 -10.09
C LEU A 681 25.32 25.90 -8.72
N GLY A 682 25.65 25.03 -7.74
CA GLY A 682 26.99 25.03 -7.11
C GLY A 682 27.13 25.19 -5.58
N GLY A 683 27.50 24.10 -4.88
CA GLY A 683 28.65 24.07 -3.95
C GLY A 683 28.48 24.38 -2.44
N ALA A 684 28.72 23.35 -1.61
CA ALA A 684 29.44 23.32 -0.29
C ALA A 684 28.96 24.23 0.87
N ALA A 685 29.15 23.98 2.16
CA ALA A 685 29.45 22.84 3.03
C ALA A 685 29.30 23.36 4.49
N ALA A 686 28.86 22.47 5.39
CA ALA A 686 29.25 22.34 6.81
C ALA A 686 28.97 23.46 7.88
N LEU A 687 27.96 23.16 8.74
CA LEU A 687 28.07 22.84 10.19
C LEU A 687 28.54 23.90 11.25
N PRO A 688 28.21 23.75 12.56
CA PRO A 688 27.50 24.77 13.35
C PRO A 688 28.25 25.15 14.68
N PRO A 689 27.60 25.17 15.87
CA PRO A 689 27.18 26.31 16.71
C PRO A 689 28.04 26.47 18.00
N PRO A 690 27.76 27.41 18.93
CA PRO A 690 27.14 27.01 20.22
C PRO A 690 26.24 28.10 20.88
N ALA A 691 25.04 27.79 21.41
CA ALA A 691 24.70 27.38 22.79
C ALA A 691 24.63 28.56 23.84
N PRO A 692 24.07 28.39 25.06
CA PRO A 692 22.63 28.30 25.40
C PRO A 692 22.18 29.16 26.63
N HIS A 693 20.90 29.01 27.03
CA HIS A 693 20.19 29.41 28.28
C HIS A 693 19.46 30.78 28.25
N SER A 694 18.26 30.99 28.79
CA SER A 694 17.44 30.24 29.76
C SER A 694 15.94 30.61 29.61
N VAL A 695 15.06 29.73 30.11
CA VAL A 695 13.60 29.92 30.14
C VAL A 695 13.20 30.90 31.25
N ARG A 696 12.37 31.89 30.94
CA ARG A 696 11.46 32.53 31.91
C ARG A 696 10.05 32.65 31.35
N LYS A 697 9.08 32.30 32.21
CA LYS A 697 7.64 32.28 31.99
C LYS A 697 7.09 33.67 31.61
N GLY A 698 6.23 33.71 30.59
CA GLY A 698 5.43 34.85 30.12
C GLY A 698 4.27 34.36 29.22
N PRO A 699 3.21 35.17 29.02
CA PRO A 699 1.81 34.74 29.07
C PRO A 699 1.21 34.22 27.75
N ASP A 700 -0.01 33.69 27.83
CA ASP A 700 -0.87 33.31 26.70
C ASP A 700 -0.73 34.28 25.53
N TYR A 701 -0.40 33.76 24.35
CA TYR A 701 -0.32 34.53 23.11
C TYR A 701 -1.73 35.00 22.72
N VAL A 702 -2.11 36.18 23.18
CA VAL A 702 -3.12 37.00 22.51
C VAL A 702 -2.35 37.87 21.52
N ASN A 703 -2.48 37.59 20.23
CA ASN A 703 -1.96 38.48 19.19
C ASN A 703 -2.71 39.81 19.27
N ASP A 704 -2.12 40.81 19.93
CA ASP A 704 -2.58 42.20 19.87
C ASP A 704 -2.33 42.74 18.45
N PRO A 705 -3.36 43.13 17.69
CA PRO A 705 -3.21 43.66 16.33
C PRO A 705 -2.28 44.89 16.25
N ASN A 706 -2.10 45.61 17.37
CA ASN A 706 -1.21 46.77 17.43
C ASN A 706 0.28 46.41 17.62
N SER A 707 0.64 45.15 17.89
CA SER A 707 2.05 44.72 17.96
C SER A 707 2.63 44.38 16.58
N LEU A 708 1.80 44.05 15.59
CA LEU A 708 2.29 43.68 14.27
C LEU A 708 2.95 44.86 13.54
N SER A 709 2.47 46.09 13.75
CA SER A 709 3.06 47.30 13.15
C SER A 709 4.49 47.63 13.62
N ALA A 710 4.97 47.00 14.69
CA ALA A 710 6.34 47.12 15.15
C ALA A 710 7.31 46.16 14.41
N GLU A 711 6.77 45.16 13.73
CA GLU A 711 7.55 44.14 13.04
C GLU A 711 7.87 44.59 11.61
N SER A 712 9.16 44.56 11.25
CA SER A 712 9.63 45.06 9.94
C SER A 712 9.07 44.28 8.75
N TRP A 713 8.59 43.06 8.98
CA TRP A 713 7.97 42.20 7.98
C TRP A 713 6.47 42.46 7.83
N TYR A 714 5.83 43.28 8.67
CA TYR A 714 4.42 43.64 8.54
C TYR A 714 4.27 45.07 8.01
N VAL A 715 3.56 45.21 6.89
CA VAL A 715 3.49 46.47 6.14
C VAL A 715 2.09 47.12 6.18
N GLY A 716 1.18 46.61 7.00
CA GLY A 716 -0.17 47.15 7.13
C GLY A 716 -1.06 46.88 5.91
N GLU A 717 -2.07 47.71 5.68
CA GLU A 717 -2.99 47.59 4.54
C GLU A 717 -2.25 47.81 3.22
N MET A 718 -2.19 46.78 2.38
CA MET A 718 -1.49 46.85 1.10
C MET A 718 -2.11 45.90 0.06
N GLU A 719 -2.25 46.40 -1.17
CA GLU A 719 -2.69 45.62 -2.32
C GLU A 719 -1.58 44.67 -2.81
N ARG A 720 -1.97 43.48 -3.31
CA ARG A 720 -1.02 42.45 -3.77
C ARG A 720 0.02 42.96 -4.78
N PRO A 721 -0.34 43.76 -5.81
CA PRO A 721 0.64 44.25 -6.77
C PRO A 721 1.66 45.23 -6.17
N ALA A 722 1.27 46.00 -5.15
CA ALA A 722 2.18 46.91 -4.46
C ALA A 722 3.19 46.15 -3.60
N ALA A 723 2.75 45.08 -2.93
CA ALA A 723 3.62 44.19 -2.19
C ALA A 723 4.62 43.47 -3.10
N GLN A 724 4.18 42.97 -4.25
CA GLN A 724 5.07 42.32 -5.22
C GLN A 724 6.15 43.29 -5.71
N LYS A 725 5.75 44.51 -6.08
CA LYS A 725 6.70 45.54 -6.55
C LYS A 725 7.74 45.93 -5.51
N GLN A 726 7.40 45.85 -4.22
CA GLN A 726 8.33 46.12 -3.13
C GLN A 726 9.30 44.94 -2.91
N LEU A 727 8.83 43.71 -3.13
CA LEU A 727 9.63 42.48 -3.02
C LEU A 727 10.52 42.25 -4.24
N ASP A 728 10.18 42.79 -5.43
CA ASP A 728 10.98 42.68 -6.66
C ASP A 728 12.42 43.20 -6.51
N ALA A 729 12.65 44.13 -5.57
CA ALA A 729 13.96 44.70 -5.27
C ALA A 729 14.69 43.97 -4.12
N CYS A 730 14.09 42.92 -3.54
CA CYS A 730 14.61 42.18 -2.40
C CYS A 730 15.13 40.79 -2.80
N PRO A 731 16.00 40.17 -1.99
CA PRO A 731 16.48 38.80 -2.25
C PRO A 731 15.35 37.76 -2.25
N ASP A 732 15.51 36.70 -3.06
CA ASP A 732 14.56 35.59 -3.14
C ASP A 732 14.28 34.96 -1.76
N GLY A 733 12.99 34.78 -1.44
CA GLY A 733 12.54 34.31 -0.13
C GLY A 733 12.31 35.41 0.90
N THR A 734 12.55 36.69 0.56
CA THR A 734 12.07 37.82 1.35
C THR A 734 10.55 37.84 1.31
N PHE A 735 9.91 38.03 2.45
CA PHE A 735 8.45 38.10 2.51
C PHE A 735 8.00 39.31 3.32
N LEU A 736 6.77 39.72 3.08
CA LEU A 736 6.05 40.68 3.91
C LEU A 736 4.62 40.19 4.17
N ILE A 737 4.07 40.56 5.31
CA ILE A 737 2.70 40.31 5.70
C ILE A 737 1.93 41.63 5.59
N ARG A 738 0.83 41.59 4.84
CA ARG A 738 -0.05 42.74 4.61
C ARG A 738 -1.48 42.42 5.02
N CYS A 739 -2.23 43.43 5.44
CA CYS A 739 -3.68 43.34 5.53
C CYS A 739 -4.29 43.54 4.14
N SER A 740 -5.12 42.59 3.72
CA SER A 740 -5.79 42.63 2.43
C SER A 740 -6.79 43.79 2.38
N THR A 741 -6.66 44.63 1.35
CA THR A 741 -7.58 45.72 1.00
C THR A 741 -8.67 45.28 0.01
N ASN A 742 -8.61 44.03 -0.48
CA ASN A 742 -9.63 43.44 -1.34
C ASN A 742 -10.99 43.41 -0.59
N PRO A 743 -12.07 43.96 -1.18
CA PRO A 743 -13.39 44.01 -0.55
C PRO A 743 -13.92 42.66 -0.05
N ALA A 744 -13.59 41.55 -0.72
CA ALA A 744 -14.05 40.21 -0.35
C ALA A 744 -13.29 39.59 0.84
N ARG A 745 -12.11 40.13 1.19
CA ARG A 745 -11.20 39.60 2.21
C ARG A 745 -10.59 40.72 3.06
N ARG A 746 -11.36 41.77 3.29
CA ARG A 746 -10.85 43.02 3.89
C ARG A 746 -10.48 42.77 5.35
N GLY A 747 -9.24 43.10 5.73
CA GLY A 747 -8.72 42.94 7.09
C GLY A 747 -8.09 41.58 7.38
N GLU A 748 -8.05 40.65 6.42
CA GLU A 748 -7.30 39.40 6.55
C GLU A 748 -5.79 39.63 6.33
N LEU A 749 -4.97 38.98 7.15
CA LEU A 749 -3.52 38.93 6.95
C LEU A 749 -3.19 38.04 5.75
N SER A 750 -2.40 38.57 4.84
CA SER A 750 -1.95 37.91 3.61
C SER A 750 -0.43 37.98 3.54
N LEU A 751 0.20 36.84 3.31
CA LEU A 751 1.64 36.75 3.05
C LEU A 751 1.90 37.07 1.57
N SER A 752 2.92 37.86 1.29
CA SER A 752 3.49 38.04 -0.06
C SER A 752 4.98 37.72 0.02
N ILE A 753 5.46 36.91 -0.92
CA ILE A 753 6.83 36.41 -1.01
C ILE A 753 7.37 36.80 -2.38
#